data_AF-A0A8B7YRY3-F1
#
_entry.id   AF-A0A8B7YRY3-F1
#
_cell.length_a   1.000
_cell.length_b   1.000
_cell.length_c   1.000
_cell.angle_alpha   90.00
_cell.angle_beta   90.00
_cell.angle_gamma   90.00
#
_symmetry.space_group_name_H-M   'P 1'
#
loop_
_entity.id
_entity.type
_entity.pdbx_description
1 polymer ?
#
loop_
_entity_poly.entity_id
_entity_poly.type
_entity_poly.pdbx_seq_one_letter_code
_entity_poly.pdbx_strand_id
1 'polypeptide(L)'
;MMERVSRLDSVEVQTLSLYRLTINEILEKFKDGSLTCEDYMNRVIRRATELKAFNYFISMDTDRMMDDAKEADARYRRKTHRHLEGIPIAVKDNIDIEGEVTGAGTSGLAGRRAKRTAEVVRRLLAAGAINAGRTNMHEMACGITSANLYTGACHNFFNYDFSCGGSSGGSGGAVGADIVPVALGTDTGGSIRVPASFNGIFGLRPSIGRWPADFGVKFTHLKDSVGPLVRSAKDIAILDSVMTGEEVYRDLAPSEIRIGVPKSHFWEDLDPEVQTYATECLEVLRDQGFTIVADGEIPGVGEFQRKYKFLTNKKEAVLRLEEWLQLHKHDVSPEAIVDVIACPRVRSIFQDALRNPPSEEEYGRALKARDDLLRNLQEYFQDQRVDCILMPATKIAPQRLDILDSDPVPGREAGESLILTVTSNSDFANVCDHPSLVIPGGLSRAGGVPFGLQIDGRRGMDQKLIAVGITIQRALKIQAVFEPATIRDQFVYSRFIMLKTFLSALTTSIICFCLLAALPPTRKYFLQIRQGYLACLTRKGALMSVSGGVVLGAGMALCASCPGIVLAQIGASVPNAGYTLLGCFAGVLLYALTESSVRNLFASSLRKPQTVDHYLGIPYPLLGVTTATLTSSVVFIFESLFPWQTQYEGWNAGPGESLLAVRAWPPYMSGILIGLLQVPVIFTVGDTVGGSQSYCTMLSQLCVSRTLEEKMPYLTQYKRGIDNWWQVLFVIGAVGGACISAASSSSLGAAGGITPTAAFVGGVLMLYGARMAGGCTSGHGLSGFGLMMALSAVTVPAMFAGGTAMGFFIRYLGNVS
;
A
#
# COMPACT_ATOMS: atom_id res chain seq x y z
N MET A 1 -22.79 18.48 -24.59
CA MET A 1 -22.20 18.55 -23.24
C MET A 1 -22.03 17.16 -22.60
N MET A 2 -22.94 16.20 -22.82
CA MET A 2 -22.82 14.80 -22.39
C MET A 2 -21.72 13.98 -23.10
N GLU A 3 -21.28 14.36 -24.30
CA GLU A 3 -20.16 13.68 -25.02
C GLU A 3 -18.75 14.05 -24.54
N ARG A 4 -18.59 15.12 -23.75
CA ARG A 4 -17.30 15.49 -23.14
C ARG A 4 -17.07 14.84 -21.78
N VAL A 5 -18.12 14.37 -21.12
CA VAL A 5 -18.05 13.77 -19.78
C VAL A 5 -17.72 12.27 -19.86
N SER A 6 -18.22 11.55 -20.88
CA SER A 6 -17.92 10.13 -21.08
C SER A 6 -16.46 9.85 -21.50
N ARG A 7 -15.76 10.83 -22.10
CA ARG A 7 -14.33 10.71 -22.44
C ARG A 7 -13.40 10.95 -21.23
N LEU A 8 -13.86 11.57 -20.16
CA LEU A 8 -13.02 11.85 -18.98
C LEU A 8 -12.95 10.65 -18.02
N ASP A 9 -14.03 9.88 -17.88
CA ASP A 9 -14.08 8.70 -16.99
C ASP A 9 -13.26 7.51 -17.52
N SER A 10 -13.18 7.31 -18.85
CA SER A 10 -12.27 6.30 -19.44
C SER A 10 -10.80 6.74 -19.37
N VAL A 11 -10.55 8.05 -19.48
CA VAL A 11 -9.20 8.62 -19.43
C VAL A 11 -8.65 8.57 -18.01
N GLU A 12 -9.37 8.91 -16.94
CA GLU A 12 -8.83 8.87 -15.56
C GLU A 12 -8.53 7.44 -15.05
N VAL A 13 -9.32 6.46 -15.50
CA VAL A 13 -9.13 5.04 -15.20
C VAL A 13 -7.94 4.45 -15.94
N GLN A 14 -7.77 4.79 -17.22
CA GLN A 14 -6.52 4.54 -17.94
C GLN A 14 -5.37 5.29 -17.27
N THR A 15 -5.57 6.54 -16.85
CA THR A 15 -4.52 7.36 -16.22
C THR A 15 -3.99 6.66 -14.96
N LEU A 16 -4.83 6.05 -14.12
CA LEU A 16 -4.36 5.28 -12.96
C LEU A 16 -3.59 4.00 -13.31
N SER A 17 -4.04 3.22 -14.31
CA SER A 17 -3.30 2.02 -14.76
C SER A 17 -2.00 2.37 -15.47
N LEU A 18 -1.92 3.55 -16.09
CA LEU A 18 -0.71 4.02 -16.74
C LEU A 18 0.38 4.41 -15.70
N TYR A 19 0.09 4.66 -14.40
CA TYR A 19 1.06 5.23 -13.44
C TYR A 19 2.11 4.19 -13.04
N ARG A 20 1.70 2.92 -13.02
CA ARG A 20 2.52 1.80 -12.56
C ARG A 20 3.06 0.91 -13.67
N LEU A 21 3.01 1.37 -14.91
CA LEU A 21 3.61 0.62 -16.00
C LEU A 21 5.11 0.42 -15.75
N THR A 22 5.57 -0.81 -15.97
CA THR A 22 6.99 -1.14 -16.14
C THR A 22 7.55 -0.44 -17.38
N ILE A 23 8.88 -0.32 -17.47
CA ILE A 23 9.54 0.26 -18.65
C ILE A 23 9.07 -0.47 -19.91
N ASN A 24 9.04 -1.80 -19.89
CA ASN A 24 8.63 -2.60 -21.04
C ASN A 24 7.18 -2.33 -21.48
N GLU A 25 6.25 -2.19 -20.53
CA GLU A 25 4.86 -1.87 -20.85
C GLU A 25 4.71 -0.46 -21.42
N ILE A 26 5.50 0.51 -20.96
CA ILE A 26 5.51 1.86 -21.52
C ILE A 26 6.03 1.81 -22.96
N LEU A 27 7.17 1.16 -23.19
CA LEU A 27 7.78 1.05 -24.51
C LEU A 27 6.87 0.36 -25.53
N GLU A 28 6.21 -0.74 -25.16
CA GLU A 28 5.26 -1.43 -26.06
C GLU A 28 4.05 -0.55 -26.39
N LYS A 29 3.55 0.25 -25.45
CA LYS A 29 2.47 1.21 -25.70
C LYS A 29 2.88 2.39 -26.58
N PHE A 30 4.12 2.86 -26.45
CA PHE A 30 4.68 3.87 -27.37
C PHE A 30 4.82 3.31 -28.79
N LYS A 31 5.26 2.06 -28.89
CA LYS A 31 5.49 1.36 -30.15
C LYS A 31 4.20 1.03 -30.90
N ASP A 32 3.14 0.63 -30.20
CA ASP A 32 1.83 0.35 -30.79
C ASP A 32 0.96 1.62 -30.98
N GLY A 33 1.37 2.75 -30.40
CA GLY A 33 0.71 4.04 -30.49
C GLY A 33 -0.53 4.19 -29.60
N SER A 34 -0.78 3.24 -28.69
CA SER A 34 -1.87 3.34 -27.69
C SER A 34 -1.58 4.35 -26.59
N LEU A 35 -0.33 4.80 -26.48
CA LEU A 35 0.14 5.90 -25.64
C LEU A 35 1.22 6.67 -26.40
N THR A 36 1.20 8.00 -26.39
CA THR A 36 2.30 8.79 -26.96
C THR A 36 3.32 9.17 -25.89
N CYS A 37 4.55 9.46 -26.29
CA CYS A 37 5.57 9.98 -25.38
C CYS A 37 5.13 11.33 -24.79
N GLU A 38 4.53 12.19 -25.61
CA GLU A 38 3.98 13.48 -25.19
C GLU A 38 2.90 13.33 -24.11
N ASP A 39 1.95 12.41 -24.29
CA ASP A 39 0.88 12.15 -23.30
C ASP A 39 1.44 11.60 -21.99
N TYR A 40 2.39 10.68 -22.06
CA TYR A 40 3.04 10.14 -20.86
C TYR A 40 3.83 11.22 -20.13
N MET A 41 4.54 12.09 -20.86
CA MET A 41 5.32 13.18 -20.28
C MET A 41 4.44 14.24 -19.61
N ASN A 42 3.35 14.66 -20.26
CA ASN A 42 2.34 15.53 -19.66
C ASN A 42 1.84 14.98 -18.32
N ARG A 43 1.66 13.66 -18.26
CA ARG A 43 1.24 12.96 -17.05
C ARG A 43 2.34 12.95 -15.96
N VAL A 44 3.62 12.79 -16.32
CA VAL A 44 4.75 12.96 -15.39
C VAL A 44 4.76 14.36 -14.80
N ILE A 45 4.68 15.39 -15.66
CA ILE A 45 4.69 16.80 -15.26
C ILE A 45 3.50 17.12 -14.34
N ARG A 46 2.30 16.66 -14.69
CA ARG A 46 1.10 16.83 -13.88
C ARG A 46 1.27 16.19 -12.50
N ARG A 47 1.73 14.95 -12.43
CA ARG A 47 1.92 14.22 -11.17
C ARG A 47 2.97 14.88 -10.28
N ALA A 48 4.08 15.34 -10.86
CA ALA A 48 5.10 16.10 -10.15
C ALA A 48 4.54 17.41 -9.58
N THR A 49 3.67 18.09 -10.33
CA THR A 49 3.01 19.32 -9.90
C THR A 49 2.03 19.08 -8.75
N GLU A 50 1.21 18.03 -8.84
CA GLU A 50 0.27 17.61 -7.79
C GLU A 50 0.99 17.25 -6.48
N LEU A 51 2.18 16.65 -6.58
CA LEU A 51 2.98 16.19 -5.44
C LEU A 51 4.12 17.15 -5.07
N LYS A 52 4.07 18.41 -5.51
CA LYS A 52 5.12 19.41 -5.25
C LYS A 52 5.44 19.54 -3.76
N ALA A 53 4.45 19.41 -2.87
CA ALA A 53 4.63 19.48 -1.42
C ALA A 53 5.53 18.37 -0.86
N PHE A 54 5.66 17.23 -1.55
CA PHE A 54 6.51 16.13 -1.10
C PHE A 54 8.01 16.33 -1.43
N ASN A 55 8.31 17.35 -2.24
CA ASN A 55 9.66 17.88 -2.45
C ASN A 55 10.68 16.88 -3.04
N TYR A 56 10.26 16.10 -4.04
CA TYR A 56 11.10 15.11 -4.71
C TYR A 56 12.08 15.69 -5.74
N PHE A 57 11.77 16.85 -6.32
CA PHE A 57 12.57 17.50 -7.36
C PHE A 57 13.06 18.85 -6.89
N ILE A 58 14.35 19.13 -7.10
CA ILE A 58 14.94 20.46 -6.96
C ILE A 58 14.62 21.30 -8.19
N SER A 59 14.67 20.70 -9.38
CA SER A 59 14.32 21.36 -10.63
C SER A 59 13.80 20.38 -11.67
N MET A 60 12.90 20.88 -12.52
CA MET A 60 12.39 20.20 -13.71
C MET A 60 12.30 21.22 -14.84
N ASP A 61 12.81 20.89 -16.02
CA ASP A 61 12.66 21.71 -17.23
C ASP A 61 11.51 21.13 -18.06
N THR A 62 10.29 21.52 -17.71
CA THR A 62 9.07 20.93 -18.28
C THR A 62 8.92 21.20 -19.77
N ASP A 63 9.43 22.34 -20.24
CA ASP A 63 9.38 22.69 -21.66
C ASP A 63 10.32 21.78 -22.47
N ARG A 64 11.57 21.61 -22.00
CA ARG A 64 12.51 20.67 -22.61
C ARG A 64 12.00 19.23 -22.56
N MET A 65 11.41 18.80 -21.45
CA MET A 65 10.81 17.47 -21.32
C MET A 65 9.74 17.22 -22.40
N MET A 66 8.91 18.23 -22.67
CA MET A 66 7.86 18.15 -23.70
C MET A 66 8.40 18.18 -25.12
N ASP A 67 9.44 18.98 -25.39
CA ASP A 67 10.10 19.00 -26.70
C ASP A 67 10.82 17.69 -27.00
N ASP A 68 11.52 17.12 -26.01
CA ASP A 68 12.15 15.80 -26.12
C ASP A 68 11.10 14.70 -26.34
N ALA A 69 9.93 14.79 -25.68
CA ALA A 69 8.84 13.84 -25.87
C ALA A 69 8.24 13.90 -27.29
N LYS A 70 8.04 15.09 -27.85
CA LYS A 70 7.57 15.25 -29.24
C LYS A 70 8.56 14.69 -30.27
N GLU A 71 9.86 14.86 -30.03
CA GLU A 71 10.90 14.27 -30.87
C GLU A 71 10.97 12.74 -30.72
N ALA A 72 10.76 12.21 -29.51
CA ALA A 72 10.61 10.77 -29.29
C ALA A 72 9.44 10.19 -30.09
N ASP A 73 8.27 10.84 -30.05
CA ASP A 73 7.10 10.46 -30.88
C ASP A 73 7.43 10.53 -32.39
N ALA A 74 8.23 11.51 -32.83
CA ALA A 74 8.69 11.59 -34.20
C ALA A 74 9.60 10.41 -34.58
N ARG A 75 10.45 9.92 -33.68
CA ARG A 75 11.27 8.72 -33.89
C ARG A 75 10.43 7.46 -33.96
N TYR A 76 9.39 7.31 -33.14
CA TYR A 76 8.44 6.20 -33.28
C TYR A 76 7.75 6.21 -34.65
N ARG A 77 7.25 7.38 -35.11
CA ARG A 77 6.66 7.52 -36.47
C ARG A 77 7.63 7.16 -37.59
N ARG A 78 8.91 7.52 -37.44
CA ARG A 78 9.98 7.20 -38.40
C ARG A 78 10.53 5.77 -38.26
N LYS A 79 10.08 5.00 -37.25
CA LYS A 79 10.62 3.67 -36.89
C LYS A 79 12.13 3.69 -36.59
N THR A 80 12.61 4.79 -36.00
CA THR A 80 14.00 4.98 -35.56
C THR A 80 14.09 5.17 -34.04
N HIS A 81 13.17 4.56 -33.29
CA HIS A 81 13.16 4.62 -31.83
C HIS A 81 14.34 3.83 -31.27
N ARG A 82 14.91 4.33 -30.18
CA ARG A 82 16.00 3.72 -29.43
C ARG A 82 15.48 2.87 -28.27
N HIS A 83 16.38 2.19 -27.55
CA HIS A 83 16.04 1.17 -26.54
C HIS A 83 15.19 1.70 -25.36
N LEU A 84 15.35 2.98 -25.01
CA LEU A 84 14.61 3.67 -23.95
C LEU A 84 13.86 4.90 -24.47
N GLU A 85 13.52 4.93 -25.77
CA GLU A 85 12.94 6.11 -26.42
C GLU A 85 11.69 6.61 -25.69
N GLY A 86 11.77 7.85 -25.19
CA GLY A 86 10.68 8.54 -24.52
C GLY A 86 10.54 8.23 -23.03
N ILE A 87 11.37 7.37 -22.45
CA ILE A 87 11.29 7.02 -21.01
C ILE A 87 11.83 8.17 -20.15
N PRO A 88 11.03 8.76 -19.24
CA PRO A 88 11.50 9.78 -18.32
C PRO A 88 12.37 9.18 -17.22
N ILE A 89 13.55 9.77 -17.00
CA ILE A 89 14.49 9.37 -15.96
C ILE A 89 14.83 10.59 -15.12
N ALA A 90 14.59 10.49 -13.82
CA ALA A 90 14.98 11.53 -12.86
C ALA A 90 16.41 11.27 -12.35
N VAL A 91 17.20 12.32 -12.14
CA VAL A 91 18.63 12.19 -11.82
C VAL A 91 18.94 12.85 -10.49
N LYS A 92 19.54 12.11 -9.54
CA LYS A 92 19.97 12.69 -8.25
C LYS A 92 20.92 13.86 -8.43
N ASP A 93 20.75 14.88 -7.60
CA ASP A 93 21.40 16.18 -7.77
C ASP A 93 22.94 16.19 -7.60
N ASN A 94 23.53 15.09 -7.13
CA ASN A 94 24.99 14.91 -7.11
C ASN A 94 25.55 14.18 -8.34
N ILE A 95 24.73 13.93 -9.37
CA ILE A 95 25.15 13.33 -10.64
C ILE A 95 25.21 14.40 -11.74
N ASP A 96 26.33 14.48 -12.45
CA ASP A 96 26.62 15.52 -13.42
C ASP A 96 25.77 15.40 -14.68
N ILE A 97 25.21 16.53 -15.10
CA ILE A 97 24.63 16.74 -16.43
C ILE A 97 25.23 18.04 -16.95
N GLU A 98 25.85 18.00 -18.13
CA GLU A 98 26.56 19.15 -18.68
C GLU A 98 25.64 20.37 -18.80
N GLY A 99 26.11 21.50 -18.30
CA GLY A 99 25.36 22.75 -18.32
C GLY A 99 24.28 22.85 -17.25
N GLU A 100 23.89 21.79 -16.56
CA GLU A 100 22.97 21.81 -15.42
C GLU A 100 23.73 21.96 -14.09
N VAL A 101 23.04 22.40 -13.04
CA VAL A 101 23.61 22.53 -11.70
C VAL A 101 23.77 21.14 -11.08
N THR A 102 24.96 20.84 -10.56
CA THR A 102 25.20 19.71 -9.65
C THR A 102 25.30 20.27 -8.24
N GLY A 103 24.16 20.40 -7.56
CA GLY A 103 24.08 21.09 -6.27
C GLY A 103 24.39 20.20 -5.06
N ALA A 104 24.38 18.86 -5.23
CA ALA A 104 24.47 17.87 -4.15
C ALA A 104 23.55 18.16 -2.94
N GLY A 105 22.42 18.84 -3.18
CA GLY A 105 21.51 19.29 -2.14
C GLY A 105 22.10 20.30 -1.13
N THR A 106 23.19 21.00 -1.45
CA THR A 106 23.83 21.99 -0.55
C THR A 106 23.82 23.40 -1.12
N SER A 107 23.79 24.39 -0.24
CA SER A 107 23.99 25.81 -0.57
C SER A 107 25.39 26.09 -1.12
N GLY A 108 26.42 25.33 -0.71
CA GLY A 108 27.81 25.59 -1.11
C GLY A 108 28.06 25.39 -2.61
N LEU A 109 27.32 24.46 -3.22
CA LEU A 109 27.39 24.16 -4.64
C LEU A 109 26.26 24.83 -5.45
N ALA A 110 25.50 25.75 -4.84
CA ALA A 110 24.44 26.47 -5.52
C ALA A 110 24.97 27.20 -6.76
N GLY A 111 24.29 27.01 -7.89
CA GLY A 111 24.66 27.62 -9.18
C GLY A 111 25.90 27.03 -9.87
N ARG A 112 26.54 26.02 -9.28
CA ARG A 112 27.73 25.37 -9.88
C ARG A 112 27.31 24.34 -10.91
N ARG A 113 27.59 24.65 -12.18
CA ARG A 113 27.19 23.84 -13.32
C ARG A 113 28.28 22.87 -13.74
N ALA A 114 27.91 21.62 -13.97
CA ALA A 114 28.84 20.62 -14.48
C ALA A 114 29.31 20.94 -15.90
N LYS A 115 30.55 20.58 -16.20
CA LYS A 115 31.24 20.76 -17.49
C LYS A 115 31.23 19.51 -18.38
N ARG A 116 30.60 18.44 -17.90
CA ARG A 116 30.40 17.19 -18.64
C ARG A 116 29.15 16.51 -18.09
N THR A 117 28.59 15.60 -18.88
CA THR A 117 27.54 14.69 -18.43
C THR A 117 28.18 13.41 -17.93
N ALA A 118 27.73 12.91 -16.78
CA ALA A 118 28.15 11.62 -16.24
C ALA A 118 27.90 10.51 -17.27
N GLU A 119 28.82 9.56 -17.40
CA GLU A 119 28.74 8.51 -18.43
C GLU A 119 27.47 7.65 -18.29
N VAL A 120 27.03 7.39 -17.06
CA VAL A 120 25.74 6.74 -16.76
C VAL A 120 24.55 7.49 -17.35
N VAL A 121 24.50 8.82 -17.20
CA VAL A 121 23.42 9.64 -17.76
C VAL A 121 23.56 9.70 -19.28
N ARG A 122 24.78 9.89 -19.79
CA ARG A 122 25.06 9.94 -21.22
C ARG A 122 24.57 8.68 -21.95
N ARG A 123 24.81 7.49 -21.39
CA ARG A 123 24.34 6.21 -21.96
C ARG A 123 22.81 6.12 -22.01
N LEU A 124 22.12 6.53 -20.94
CA LEU A 124 20.66 6.53 -20.89
C LEU A 124 20.04 7.51 -21.90
N LEU A 125 20.56 8.74 -21.97
CA LEU A 125 20.08 9.74 -22.93
C LEU A 125 20.40 9.32 -24.37
N ALA A 126 21.56 8.70 -24.61
CA ALA A 126 21.93 8.13 -25.91
C ALA A 126 20.97 6.99 -26.31
N ALA A 127 20.48 6.21 -25.35
CA ALA A 127 19.45 5.18 -25.55
C ALA A 127 18.02 5.74 -25.70
N GLY A 128 17.83 7.07 -25.61
CA GLY A 128 16.57 7.75 -25.87
C GLY A 128 15.72 8.08 -24.65
N ALA A 129 16.26 7.91 -23.45
CA ALA A 129 15.63 8.42 -22.25
C ALA A 129 15.56 9.96 -22.25
N ILE A 130 14.56 10.50 -21.55
CA ILE A 130 14.34 11.95 -21.36
C ILE A 130 14.74 12.33 -19.94
N ASN A 131 15.52 13.40 -19.77
CA ASN A 131 15.85 13.92 -18.44
C ASN A 131 14.59 14.54 -17.81
N ALA A 132 14.05 13.89 -16.78
CA ALA A 132 12.85 14.35 -16.07
C ALA A 132 13.14 15.37 -14.96
N GLY A 133 14.41 15.67 -14.68
CA GLY A 133 14.82 16.69 -13.72
C GLY A 133 15.76 16.18 -12.62
N ARG A 134 16.15 17.14 -11.76
CA ARG A 134 17.09 16.96 -10.64
C ARG A 134 16.33 16.56 -9.40
N THR A 135 16.60 15.38 -8.85
CA THR A 135 15.93 14.90 -7.63
C THR A 135 16.63 15.38 -6.38
N ASN A 136 15.82 15.70 -5.37
CA ASN A 136 16.27 16.11 -4.06
C ASN A 136 16.97 14.96 -3.31
N MET A 137 17.81 15.29 -2.35
CA MET A 137 18.68 14.35 -1.65
C MET A 137 19.05 14.86 -0.26
N HIS A 138 19.57 13.98 0.58
CA HIS A 138 20.24 14.41 1.82
C HIS A 138 21.52 15.20 1.46
N GLU A 139 21.74 16.33 2.13
CA GLU A 139 22.82 17.27 1.82
C GLU A 139 24.18 16.57 1.77
N MET A 140 24.95 16.80 0.70
CA MET A 140 26.27 16.18 0.44
C MET A 140 26.27 14.64 0.46
N ALA A 141 25.12 14.01 0.20
CA ALA A 141 24.88 12.58 0.36
C ALA A 141 25.14 12.06 1.80
N CYS A 142 25.24 12.95 2.79
CA CYS A 142 25.66 12.65 4.15
C CYS A 142 24.47 12.42 5.09
N GLY A 143 23.67 11.38 4.82
CA GLY A 143 22.56 11.01 5.69
C GLY A 143 21.61 9.99 5.09
N ILE A 144 20.66 9.54 5.91
CA ILE A 144 19.81 8.36 5.67
C ILE A 144 18.33 8.69 5.58
N THR A 145 17.97 9.97 5.57
CA THR A 145 16.57 10.41 5.71
C THR A 145 16.09 11.34 4.61
N SER A 146 17.03 12.01 3.94
CA SER A 146 16.75 13.15 3.06
C SER A 146 15.96 14.30 3.70
N ALA A 147 16.10 14.48 5.03
CA ALA A 147 15.70 15.69 5.75
C ALA A 147 16.70 16.83 5.48
N ASN A 148 16.63 17.43 4.29
CA ASN A 148 17.58 18.45 3.86
C ASN A 148 17.15 19.84 4.34
N LEU A 149 18.03 20.57 5.05
CA LEU A 149 17.73 21.91 5.57
C LEU A 149 17.86 23.03 4.54
N TYR A 150 18.53 22.79 3.41
CA TYR A 150 18.69 23.76 2.34
C TYR A 150 17.57 23.64 1.29
N THR A 151 17.37 22.44 0.75
CA THR A 151 16.36 22.18 -0.29
C THR A 151 15.00 21.76 0.27
N GLY A 152 14.88 21.59 1.59
CA GLY A 152 13.70 21.05 2.26
C GLY A 152 13.70 19.51 2.31
N ALA A 153 12.97 18.95 3.29
CA ALA A 153 12.87 17.49 3.46
C ALA A 153 12.10 16.83 2.32
N CYS A 154 12.50 15.60 1.94
CA CYS A 154 11.69 14.73 1.09
C CYS A 154 10.68 13.96 1.97
N HIS A 155 9.39 14.12 1.69
CA HIS A 155 8.30 13.48 2.45
C HIS A 155 7.85 12.17 1.80
N ASN A 156 7.60 11.14 2.60
CA ASN A 156 7.17 9.85 2.07
C ASN A 156 5.74 9.90 1.51
N PHE A 157 5.52 9.33 0.32
CA PHE A 157 4.20 9.35 -0.34
C PHE A 157 3.12 8.61 0.45
N PHE A 158 3.51 7.53 1.14
CA PHE A 158 2.59 6.72 1.95
C PHE A 158 2.21 7.41 3.27
N ASN A 159 3.11 8.24 3.79
CA ASN A 159 2.86 9.05 4.98
C ASN A 159 3.75 10.29 4.99
N TYR A 160 3.13 11.47 4.86
CA TYR A 160 3.83 12.74 4.73
C TYR A 160 4.79 13.04 5.89
N ASP A 161 4.47 12.60 7.11
CA ASP A 161 5.31 12.85 8.28
C ASP A 161 6.58 11.98 8.32
N PHE A 162 6.73 11.04 7.39
CA PHE A 162 7.81 10.06 7.40
C PHE A 162 8.89 10.35 6.36
N SER A 163 10.08 9.85 6.67
CA SER A 163 11.26 9.92 5.83
C SER A 163 11.10 9.11 4.54
N CYS A 164 11.56 9.66 3.41
CA CYS A 164 11.78 8.90 2.17
C CYS A 164 13.00 7.99 2.22
N GLY A 165 13.75 7.96 3.32
CA GLY A 165 15.07 7.36 3.36
C GLY A 165 16.09 8.23 2.62
N GLY A 166 17.36 7.87 2.72
CA GLY A 166 18.43 8.70 2.19
C GLY A 166 19.73 7.97 1.92
N SER A 167 20.63 8.59 1.16
CA SER A 167 20.54 9.99 0.72
C SER A 167 19.75 10.24 -0.56
N SER A 168 19.34 9.21 -1.32
CA SER A 168 18.58 9.38 -2.58
C SER A 168 17.06 9.46 -2.38
N GLY A 169 16.59 10.19 -1.36
CA GLY A 169 15.18 10.22 -0.98
C GLY A 169 14.25 10.82 -2.05
N GLY A 170 14.68 11.88 -2.76
CA GLY A 170 13.90 12.43 -3.86
C GLY A 170 13.79 11.45 -5.03
N SER A 171 14.86 10.72 -5.34
CA SER A 171 14.86 9.66 -6.35
C SER A 171 13.90 8.53 -5.97
N GLY A 172 13.95 8.08 -4.71
CA GLY A 172 13.05 7.03 -4.19
C GLY A 172 11.59 7.48 -4.15
N GLY A 173 11.32 8.69 -3.65
CA GLY A 173 9.98 9.26 -3.60
C GLY A 173 9.38 9.49 -4.98
N ALA A 174 10.17 9.97 -5.95
CA ALA A 174 9.68 10.21 -7.32
C ALA A 174 9.22 8.91 -8.02
N VAL A 175 9.91 7.79 -7.79
CA VAL A 175 9.51 6.49 -8.34
C VAL A 175 8.38 5.88 -7.51
N GLY A 176 8.46 5.91 -6.18
CA GLY A 176 7.44 5.35 -5.27
C GLY A 176 6.10 6.07 -5.29
N ALA A 177 6.08 7.35 -5.66
CA ALA A 177 4.86 8.14 -5.86
C ALA A 177 4.31 8.08 -7.31
N ASP A 178 4.91 7.22 -8.13
CA ASP A 178 4.58 7.00 -9.54
C ASP A 178 4.70 8.27 -10.42
N ILE A 179 5.66 9.16 -10.14
CA ILE A 179 5.94 10.32 -11.01
C ILE A 179 6.75 9.88 -12.22
N VAL A 180 7.85 9.14 -12.01
CA VAL A 180 8.72 8.61 -13.06
C VAL A 180 8.88 7.09 -12.94
N PRO A 181 9.11 6.35 -14.04
CA PRO A 181 9.44 4.92 -14.00
C PRO A 181 10.81 4.62 -13.42
N VAL A 182 11.74 5.57 -13.55
CA VAL A 182 13.15 5.37 -13.21
C VAL A 182 13.70 6.63 -12.58
N ALA A 183 14.50 6.46 -11.54
CA ALA A 183 15.41 7.48 -11.06
C ALA A 183 16.81 6.92 -10.84
N LEU A 184 17.83 7.72 -11.07
CA LEU A 184 19.20 7.40 -10.67
C LEU A 184 19.47 7.92 -9.27
N GLY A 185 20.08 7.08 -8.43
CA GLY A 185 20.61 7.44 -7.13
C GLY A 185 22.09 7.08 -6.99
N THR A 186 22.67 7.40 -5.84
CA THR A 186 24.03 6.98 -5.47
C THR A 186 24.02 6.25 -4.14
N ASP A 187 24.88 5.25 -3.97
CA ASP A 187 24.92 4.39 -2.79
C ASP A 187 26.34 4.23 -2.23
N THR A 188 26.60 4.88 -1.10
CA THR A 188 27.86 4.82 -0.33
C THR A 188 27.78 3.89 0.88
N GLY A 189 26.59 3.79 1.49
CA GLY A 189 26.33 3.04 2.72
C GLY A 189 24.89 2.52 2.81
N GLY A 190 24.16 2.48 1.69
CA GLY A 190 22.73 2.20 1.62
C GLY A 190 21.91 3.28 0.91
N SER A 191 22.53 4.29 0.30
CA SER A 191 21.81 5.48 -0.19
C SER A 191 20.92 5.27 -1.42
N ILE A 192 20.93 4.12 -2.08
CA ILE A 192 19.89 3.67 -3.02
C ILE A 192 18.90 2.73 -2.32
N ARG A 193 19.44 1.81 -1.51
CA ARG A 193 18.69 0.72 -0.89
C ARG A 193 17.76 1.14 0.24
N VAL A 194 18.17 2.09 1.07
CA VAL A 194 17.32 2.67 2.13
C VAL A 194 16.14 3.42 1.52
N PRO A 195 16.31 4.35 0.54
CA PRO A 195 15.17 4.92 -0.17
C PRO A 195 14.31 3.89 -0.92
N ALA A 196 14.91 2.86 -1.53
CA ALA A 196 14.12 1.82 -2.19
C ALA A 196 13.20 1.09 -1.20
N SER A 197 13.75 0.72 -0.04
CA SER A 197 13.00 0.11 1.07
C SER A 197 11.86 1.01 1.54
N PHE A 198 12.17 2.27 1.87
CA PHE A 198 11.21 3.19 2.50
C PHE A 198 10.11 3.68 1.56
N ASN A 199 10.33 3.63 0.25
CA ASN A 199 9.32 4.05 -0.75
C ASN A 199 8.63 2.88 -1.45
N GLY A 200 8.91 1.63 -1.04
CA GLY A 200 8.22 0.46 -1.57
C GLY A 200 8.54 0.21 -3.04
N ILE A 201 9.80 0.40 -3.44
CA ILE A 201 10.29 0.19 -4.80
C ILE A 201 11.55 -0.69 -4.82
N PHE A 202 12.02 -1.01 -6.01
CA PHE A 202 13.26 -1.74 -6.22
C PHE A 202 14.43 -0.76 -6.33
N GLY A 203 15.61 -1.18 -5.87
CA GLY A 203 16.84 -0.42 -6.03
C GLY A 203 18.02 -1.34 -6.22
N LEU A 204 18.87 -1.07 -7.20
CA LEU A 204 20.13 -1.80 -7.40
C LEU A 204 21.31 -0.88 -7.07
N ARG A 205 22.17 -1.37 -6.20
CA ARG A 205 23.54 -0.90 -6.03
C ARG A 205 24.45 -1.89 -6.77
N PRO A 206 24.95 -1.57 -7.96
CA PRO A 206 25.82 -2.49 -8.70
C PRO A 206 27.21 -2.53 -8.07
N SER A 207 27.97 -3.60 -8.37
CA SER A 207 29.42 -3.62 -8.16
C SER A 207 30.05 -2.42 -8.87
N ILE A 208 31.02 -1.81 -8.20
CA ILE A 208 31.83 -0.70 -8.69
C ILE A 208 32.48 -1.12 -10.00
N GLY A 209 32.23 -0.35 -11.05
CA GLY A 209 32.74 -0.60 -12.39
C GLY A 209 31.81 -1.38 -13.31
N ARG A 210 30.75 -2.04 -12.81
CA ARG A 210 29.70 -2.56 -13.71
C ARG A 210 28.98 -1.41 -14.41
N TRP A 211 28.54 -0.44 -13.61
CA TRP A 211 28.09 0.86 -14.11
C TRP A 211 29.26 1.84 -14.01
N PRO A 212 29.36 2.81 -14.94
CA PRO A 212 30.39 3.85 -14.85
C PRO A 212 30.39 4.54 -13.48
N ALA A 213 31.48 4.37 -12.72
CA ALA A 213 31.60 4.85 -11.34
C ALA A 213 31.95 6.35 -11.25
N ASP A 214 32.15 7.03 -12.38
CA ASP A 214 32.46 8.44 -12.43
C ASP A 214 31.23 9.27 -12.80
N PHE A 215 30.64 9.94 -11.80
CA PHE A 215 29.30 10.49 -11.89
C PHE A 215 29.11 11.92 -11.41
N GLY A 216 29.97 12.49 -10.58
CA GLY A 216 29.76 13.82 -9.99
C GLY A 216 30.34 13.96 -8.59
N VAL A 217 29.60 14.60 -7.68
CA VAL A 217 30.04 14.87 -6.30
C VAL A 217 29.97 13.58 -5.47
N LYS A 218 31.15 13.06 -5.11
CA LYS A 218 31.37 11.78 -4.44
C LYS A 218 31.73 11.94 -2.97
N PHE A 219 31.46 10.89 -2.20
CA PHE A 219 31.96 10.71 -0.83
C PHE A 219 33.27 9.91 -0.81
N THR A 220 33.35 8.82 -1.57
CA THR A 220 34.54 7.96 -1.63
C THR A 220 34.54 7.06 -2.87
N HIS A 221 35.70 6.88 -3.50
CA HIS A 221 35.83 5.96 -4.63
C HIS A 221 35.74 4.47 -4.23
N LEU A 222 35.92 4.16 -2.95
CA LEU A 222 35.94 2.79 -2.44
C LEU A 222 34.56 2.15 -2.33
N LYS A 223 33.50 2.98 -2.26
CA LYS A 223 32.14 2.53 -1.93
C LYS A 223 31.08 3.08 -2.88
N ASP A 224 31.26 4.30 -3.38
CA ASP A 224 30.24 4.99 -4.15
C ASP A 224 29.94 4.24 -5.45
N SER A 225 28.66 3.99 -5.67
CA SER A 225 28.15 3.40 -6.90
C SER A 225 26.88 4.13 -7.32
N VAL A 226 26.69 4.30 -8.63
CA VAL A 226 25.44 4.81 -9.21
C VAL A 226 24.58 3.63 -9.61
N GLY A 227 23.29 3.71 -9.33
CA GLY A 227 22.37 2.68 -9.73
C GLY A 227 20.93 3.16 -9.80
N PRO A 228 20.03 2.32 -10.32
CA PRO A 228 18.66 2.68 -10.56
C PRO A 228 17.76 2.41 -9.35
N LEU A 229 16.75 3.27 -9.20
CA LEU A 229 15.53 3.02 -8.43
C LEU A 229 14.37 2.88 -9.42
N VAL A 230 13.62 1.78 -9.32
CA VAL A 230 12.60 1.38 -10.31
C VAL A 230 11.44 0.62 -9.68
N ARG A 231 10.37 0.37 -10.44
CA ARG A 231 9.18 -0.34 -9.97
C ARG A 231 9.25 -1.86 -10.07
N SER A 232 10.22 -2.42 -10.79
CA SER A 232 10.39 -3.87 -10.88
C SER A 232 11.84 -4.30 -11.10
N ALA A 233 12.19 -5.52 -10.69
CA ALA A 233 13.49 -6.11 -10.97
C ALA A 233 13.74 -6.32 -12.48
N LYS A 234 12.68 -6.43 -13.29
CA LYS A 234 12.79 -6.47 -14.76
C LYS A 234 13.23 -5.12 -15.34
N ASP A 235 12.79 -4.01 -14.75
CA ASP A 235 13.23 -2.67 -15.17
C ASP A 235 14.73 -2.47 -14.89
N ILE A 236 15.24 -3.07 -13.81
CA ILE A 236 16.69 -3.09 -13.52
C ILE A 236 17.45 -3.79 -14.66
N ALA A 237 16.96 -4.96 -15.11
CA ALA A 237 17.58 -5.70 -16.20
C ALA A 237 17.65 -4.89 -17.51
N ILE A 238 16.58 -4.15 -17.84
CA ILE A 238 16.54 -3.28 -19.03
C ILE A 238 17.55 -2.13 -18.92
N LEU A 239 17.64 -1.48 -17.76
CA LEU A 239 18.59 -0.38 -17.58
C LEU A 239 20.03 -0.87 -17.60
N ASP A 240 20.26 -2.04 -17.02
CA ASP A 240 21.57 -2.64 -16.96
C ASP A 240 22.05 -3.12 -18.34
N SER A 241 21.16 -3.64 -19.21
CA SER A 241 21.53 -3.95 -20.61
C SER A 241 21.98 -2.71 -21.38
N VAL A 242 21.35 -1.55 -21.14
CA VAL A 242 21.78 -0.27 -21.72
C VAL A 242 23.15 0.17 -21.16
N MET A 243 23.44 -0.13 -19.89
CA MET A 243 24.72 0.20 -19.29
C MET A 243 25.85 -0.71 -19.76
N THR A 244 25.61 -2.01 -19.88
CA THR A 244 26.65 -3.02 -20.11
C THR A 244 26.76 -3.43 -21.57
N GLY A 245 25.69 -3.29 -22.35
CA GLY A 245 25.55 -3.89 -23.69
C GLY A 245 25.21 -5.38 -23.66
N GLU A 246 24.94 -5.97 -22.48
CA GLU A 246 24.58 -7.38 -22.32
C GLU A 246 23.05 -7.57 -22.30
N GLU A 247 22.49 -8.35 -23.23
CA GLU A 247 21.02 -8.48 -23.35
C GLU A 247 20.40 -9.67 -22.60
N VAL A 248 21.17 -10.70 -22.22
CA VAL A 248 20.58 -12.00 -21.85
C VAL A 248 20.52 -12.21 -20.35
N TYR A 249 19.36 -11.97 -19.74
CA TYR A 249 19.06 -12.46 -18.40
C TYR A 249 18.41 -13.83 -18.48
N ARG A 250 19.07 -14.85 -17.94
CA ARG A 250 18.50 -16.20 -17.84
C ARG A 250 17.38 -16.21 -16.80
N ASP A 251 16.23 -16.75 -17.18
CA ASP A 251 15.20 -17.13 -16.22
C ASP A 251 15.71 -18.25 -15.32
N LEU A 252 15.69 -18.02 -14.00
CA LEU A 252 16.06 -19.01 -12.99
C LEU A 252 14.80 -19.59 -12.35
N ALA A 253 14.73 -20.91 -12.22
CA ALA A 253 13.73 -21.57 -11.37
C ALA A 253 14.07 -21.38 -9.88
N PRO A 254 13.09 -21.32 -8.98
CA PRO A 254 13.32 -21.29 -7.53
C PRO A 254 14.31 -22.35 -7.02
N SER A 255 14.22 -23.57 -7.56
CA SER A 255 15.09 -24.70 -7.19
C SER A 255 16.55 -24.54 -7.59
N GLU A 256 16.86 -23.61 -8.51
CA GLU A 256 18.23 -23.28 -8.91
C GLU A 256 18.90 -22.26 -7.99
N ILE A 257 18.17 -21.72 -7.00
CA ILE A 257 18.63 -20.61 -6.16
C ILE A 257 18.82 -21.05 -4.70
N ARG A 258 20.03 -20.84 -4.19
CA ARG A 258 20.42 -21.06 -2.80
C ARG A 258 20.65 -19.72 -2.10
N ILE A 259 19.84 -19.45 -1.08
CA ILE A 259 19.81 -18.18 -0.34
C ILE A 259 20.50 -18.38 1.01
N GLY A 260 21.61 -17.67 1.23
CA GLY A 260 22.27 -17.58 2.53
C GLY A 260 21.53 -16.64 3.49
N VAL A 261 21.42 -17.03 4.75
CA VAL A 261 20.78 -16.25 5.82
C VAL A 261 21.72 -16.24 7.05
N PRO A 262 22.86 -15.53 6.97
CA PRO A 262 23.81 -15.43 8.08
C PRO A 262 23.15 -14.69 9.23
N LYS A 263 22.92 -15.38 10.35
CA LYS A 263 22.12 -14.83 11.47
C LYS A 263 22.84 -13.70 12.20
N SER A 264 24.09 -13.93 12.57
CA SER A 264 24.87 -12.94 13.33
C SER A 264 24.97 -11.63 12.55
N HIS A 265 24.88 -10.51 13.25
CA HIS A 265 24.85 -9.16 12.73
C HIS A 265 23.58 -8.78 11.93
N PHE A 266 23.19 -9.55 10.92
CA PHE A 266 22.14 -9.14 9.96
C PHE A 266 20.71 -9.39 10.44
N TRP A 267 20.52 -10.37 11.31
CA TRP A 267 19.21 -10.79 11.85
C TRP A 267 19.08 -10.56 13.37
N GLU A 268 20.07 -9.91 13.97
CA GLU A 268 20.09 -9.49 15.38
C GLU A 268 19.57 -8.06 15.53
N ASP A 269 18.92 -7.78 16.66
CA ASP A 269 18.39 -6.45 17.02
C ASP A 269 17.47 -5.84 15.96
N LEU A 270 16.65 -6.68 15.32
CA LEU A 270 15.61 -6.25 14.40
C LEU A 270 14.39 -5.74 15.16
N ASP A 271 13.75 -4.71 14.64
CA ASP A 271 12.42 -4.34 15.10
C ASP A 271 11.45 -5.52 14.89
N PRO A 272 10.54 -5.80 15.85
CA PRO A 272 9.69 -6.99 15.78
C PRO A 272 8.90 -7.11 14.48
N GLU A 273 8.38 -6.00 13.94
CA GLU A 273 7.62 -6.04 12.68
C GLU A 273 8.51 -6.34 11.46
N VAL A 274 9.75 -5.86 11.47
CA VAL A 274 10.73 -6.15 10.42
C VAL A 274 11.11 -7.63 10.47
N GLN A 275 11.36 -8.15 11.67
CA GLN A 275 11.68 -9.56 11.88
C GLN A 275 10.55 -10.48 11.45
N THR A 276 9.31 -10.21 11.86
CA THR A 276 8.13 -11.00 11.47
C THR A 276 8.01 -11.04 9.95
N TYR A 277 8.00 -9.89 9.29
CA TYR A 277 7.85 -9.81 7.85
C TYR A 277 8.97 -10.54 7.08
N ALA A 278 10.23 -10.35 7.50
CA ALA A 278 11.36 -11.00 6.85
C ALA A 278 11.35 -12.53 7.03
N THR A 279 10.90 -13.01 8.20
CA THR A 279 10.74 -14.44 8.47
C THR A 279 9.63 -15.05 7.62
N GLU A 280 8.47 -14.39 7.50
CA GLU A 280 7.37 -14.82 6.63
C GLU A 280 7.81 -14.91 5.16
N CYS A 281 8.61 -13.95 4.69
CA CYS A 281 9.15 -14.00 3.32
C CYS A 281 10.08 -15.20 3.10
N LEU A 282 10.92 -15.54 4.09
CA LEU A 282 11.77 -16.74 4.02
C LEU A 282 10.95 -18.02 3.95
N GLU A 283 9.83 -18.09 4.67
CA GLU A 283 8.90 -19.22 4.60
C GLU A 283 8.26 -19.34 3.21
N VAL A 284 7.77 -18.23 2.65
CA VAL A 284 7.22 -18.22 1.29
C VAL A 284 8.27 -18.65 0.26
N LEU A 285 9.50 -18.15 0.36
CA LEU A 285 10.58 -18.56 -0.54
C LEU A 285 10.89 -20.05 -0.41
N ARG A 286 10.94 -20.58 0.81
CA ARG A 286 11.13 -22.03 1.02
C ARG A 286 10.00 -22.84 0.38
N ASP A 287 8.75 -22.43 0.56
CA ASP A 287 7.56 -23.07 -0.02
C ASP A 287 7.56 -23.02 -1.56
N GLN A 288 8.13 -21.97 -2.16
CA GLN A 288 8.26 -21.83 -3.61
C GLN A 288 9.42 -22.66 -4.20
N GLY A 289 10.19 -23.36 -3.36
CA GLY A 289 11.25 -24.27 -3.79
C GLY A 289 12.67 -23.69 -3.74
N PHE A 290 12.87 -22.53 -3.12
CA PHE A 290 14.21 -21.99 -2.89
C PHE A 290 14.91 -22.77 -1.78
N THR A 291 16.23 -22.96 -1.91
CA THR A 291 17.02 -23.56 -0.83
C THR A 291 17.49 -22.47 0.13
N ILE A 292 17.04 -22.51 1.39
CA ILE A 292 17.48 -21.56 2.43
C ILE A 292 18.63 -22.20 3.23
N VAL A 293 19.78 -21.54 3.26
CA VAL A 293 20.99 -21.95 3.99
C VAL A 293 21.20 -20.99 5.15
N ALA A 294 20.84 -21.42 6.36
CA ALA A 294 20.95 -20.60 7.58
C ALA A 294 22.25 -20.85 8.37
N ASP A 295 23.11 -21.74 7.86
CA ASP A 295 24.39 -22.08 8.47
C ASP A 295 25.49 -21.12 7.99
N GLY A 296 26.51 -20.94 8.84
CA GLY A 296 27.67 -20.10 8.56
C GLY A 296 27.53 -18.66 9.06
N GLU A 297 28.67 -18.09 9.40
CA GLU A 297 28.82 -16.71 9.83
C GLU A 297 29.81 -15.99 8.94
N ILE A 298 29.77 -14.67 8.96
CA ILE A 298 30.71 -13.81 8.24
C ILE A 298 31.52 -13.06 9.30
N PRO A 299 32.73 -13.52 9.63
CA PRO A 299 33.52 -12.90 10.70
C PRO A 299 33.88 -11.44 10.38
N GLY A 300 33.88 -10.60 11.40
CA GLY A 300 34.41 -9.23 11.32
C GLY A 300 33.43 -8.16 10.84
N VAL A 301 32.19 -8.49 10.46
CA VAL A 301 31.19 -7.51 9.97
C VAL A 301 30.93 -6.41 11.00
N GLY A 302 30.50 -6.79 12.22
CA GLY A 302 30.18 -5.83 13.27
C GLY A 302 31.39 -5.04 13.77
N GLU A 303 32.57 -5.67 13.84
CA GLU A 303 33.80 -4.97 14.22
C GLU A 303 34.20 -3.91 13.17
N PHE A 304 34.14 -4.27 11.88
CA PHE A 304 34.46 -3.34 10.81
C PHE A 304 33.54 -2.12 10.85
N GLN A 305 32.23 -2.34 11.02
CA GLN A 305 31.26 -1.25 11.07
C GLN A 305 31.52 -0.29 12.23
N ARG A 306 31.86 -0.80 13.41
CA ARG A 306 32.16 0.04 14.59
C ARG A 306 33.47 0.81 14.46
N LYS A 307 34.52 0.21 13.90
CA LYS A 307 35.88 0.79 13.91
C LYS A 307 36.26 1.56 12.65
N TYR A 308 35.85 1.09 11.46
CA TYR A 308 36.45 1.52 10.19
C TYR A 308 35.47 2.17 9.21
N LYS A 309 34.16 1.97 9.39
CA LYS A 309 33.11 2.46 8.47
C LYS A 309 33.28 3.92 8.06
N PHE A 310 33.39 4.82 9.04
CA PHE A 310 33.48 6.25 8.79
C PHE A 310 34.90 6.74 8.48
N LEU A 311 35.93 5.95 8.76
CA LEU A 311 37.32 6.36 8.62
C LEU A 311 37.69 6.59 7.14
N THR A 312 37.34 5.65 6.28
CA THR A 312 37.53 5.76 4.82
C THR A 312 36.77 6.97 4.24
N ASN A 313 35.51 7.12 4.63
CA ASN A 313 34.65 8.24 4.24
C ASN A 313 35.24 9.59 4.67
N LYS A 314 35.69 9.70 5.93
CA LYS A 314 36.30 10.91 6.50
C LYS A 314 37.60 11.30 5.80
N LYS A 315 38.43 10.31 5.42
CA LYS A 315 39.68 10.54 4.69
C LYS A 315 39.45 11.12 3.30
N GLU A 316 38.39 10.68 2.61
CA GLU A 316 38.23 10.94 1.18
C GLU A 316 37.24 12.04 0.82
N ALA A 317 36.19 12.29 1.61
CA ALA A 317 35.07 13.12 1.18
C ALA A 317 35.47 14.53 0.70
N VAL A 318 36.38 15.16 1.42
CA VAL A 318 36.90 16.50 1.08
C VAL A 318 37.78 16.45 -0.16
N LEU A 319 38.64 15.43 -0.28
CA LEU A 319 39.50 15.24 -1.45
C LEU A 319 38.67 15.03 -2.72
N ARG A 320 37.59 14.23 -2.63
CA ARG A 320 36.67 14.00 -3.75
C ARG A 320 35.92 15.28 -4.15
N LEU A 321 35.54 16.11 -3.17
CA LEU A 321 34.95 17.41 -3.43
C LEU A 321 35.94 18.33 -4.15
N GLU A 322 37.20 18.38 -3.68
CA GLU A 322 38.26 19.16 -4.31
C GLU A 322 38.51 18.74 -5.76
N GLU A 323 38.64 17.44 -6.01
CA GLU A 323 38.80 16.88 -7.36
C GLU A 323 37.65 17.28 -8.28
N TRP A 324 36.41 17.24 -7.79
CA TRP A 324 35.24 17.66 -8.56
C TRP A 324 35.30 19.17 -8.88
N LEU A 325 35.63 20.02 -7.91
CA LEU A 325 35.76 21.47 -8.12
C LEU A 325 36.83 21.80 -9.17
N GLN A 326 38.00 21.13 -9.10
CA GLN A 326 39.08 21.27 -10.07
C GLN A 326 38.67 20.80 -11.46
N LEU A 327 38.05 19.61 -11.56
CA LEU A 327 37.60 19.02 -12.82
C LEU A 327 36.61 19.94 -13.56
N HIS A 328 35.72 20.59 -12.82
CA HIS A 328 34.71 21.49 -13.38
C HIS A 328 35.15 22.96 -13.44
N LYS A 329 36.40 23.25 -13.05
CA LYS A 329 37.01 24.58 -13.08
C LYS A 329 36.21 25.60 -12.25
N HIS A 330 35.76 25.20 -11.07
CA HIS A 330 35.14 26.09 -10.11
C HIS A 330 36.21 26.72 -9.23
N ASP A 331 36.35 28.05 -9.31
CA ASP A 331 37.32 28.82 -8.52
C ASP A 331 36.78 29.06 -7.10
N VAL A 332 36.80 28.01 -6.29
CA VAL A 332 36.36 28.00 -4.89
C VAL A 332 37.05 26.86 -4.16
N SER A 333 37.42 27.07 -2.91
CA SER A 333 38.06 26.03 -2.10
C SER A 333 37.01 25.09 -1.46
N PRO A 334 37.36 23.82 -1.17
CA PRO A 334 36.48 22.91 -0.43
C PRO A 334 36.02 23.48 0.92
N GLU A 335 36.89 24.22 1.63
CA GLU A 335 36.57 24.86 2.91
C GLU A 335 35.42 25.86 2.77
N ALA A 336 35.46 26.69 1.72
CA ALA A 336 34.42 27.67 1.46
C ALA A 336 33.07 27.00 1.13
N ILE A 337 33.07 25.82 0.51
CA ILE A 337 31.86 25.00 0.31
C ILE A 337 31.36 24.47 1.65
N VAL A 338 32.26 23.91 2.45
CA VAL A 338 31.93 23.28 3.73
C VAL A 338 31.35 24.29 4.72
N ASP A 339 31.91 25.49 4.81
CA ASP A 339 31.50 26.51 5.80
C ASP A 339 30.05 26.98 5.64
N VAL A 340 29.47 26.85 4.45
CA VAL A 340 28.10 27.27 4.16
C VAL A 340 27.08 26.12 4.13
N ILE A 341 27.51 24.85 4.29
CA ILE A 341 26.62 23.66 4.37
C ILE A 341 25.50 23.93 5.39
N ALA A 342 24.24 23.80 4.98
CA ALA A 342 23.11 24.26 5.78
C ALA A 342 22.91 23.43 7.05
N CYS A 343 23.06 22.10 6.98
CA CYS A 343 22.91 21.21 8.12
C CYS A 343 24.12 21.27 9.06
N PRO A 344 23.95 21.67 10.34
CA PRO A 344 25.07 21.76 11.29
C PRO A 344 25.79 20.43 11.51
N ARG A 345 25.05 19.31 11.52
CA ARG A 345 25.62 17.96 11.67
C ARG A 345 26.48 17.58 10.47
N VAL A 346 25.99 17.79 9.24
CA VAL A 346 26.75 17.53 8.02
C VAL A 346 27.98 18.44 7.96
N ARG A 347 27.80 19.74 8.25
CA ARG A 347 28.89 20.71 8.31
C ARG A 347 29.99 20.26 9.27
N SER A 348 29.62 19.84 10.47
CA SER A 348 30.56 19.33 11.48
C SER A 348 31.36 18.12 10.99
N ILE A 349 30.71 17.16 10.31
CA ILE A 349 31.38 15.98 9.73
C ILE A 349 32.45 16.38 8.70
N PHE A 350 32.12 17.31 7.80
CA PHE A 350 33.07 17.78 6.78
C PHE A 350 34.17 18.69 7.38
N GLN A 351 33.86 19.52 8.37
CA GLN A 351 34.86 20.33 9.09
C GLN A 351 35.85 19.45 9.86
N ASP A 352 35.38 18.36 10.47
CA ASP A 352 36.25 17.38 11.14
C ASP A 352 37.10 16.60 10.13
N ALA A 353 36.57 16.28 8.94
CA ALA A 353 37.34 15.69 7.85
C ALA A 353 38.46 16.63 7.35
N LEU A 354 38.20 17.94 7.28
CA LEU A 354 39.18 18.96 6.92
C LEU A 354 40.27 19.14 7.98
N ARG A 355 39.89 19.27 9.25
CA ARG A 355 40.80 19.63 10.35
C ARG A 355 41.57 18.45 10.91
N ASN A 356 40.92 17.29 10.96
CA ASN A 356 41.45 16.09 11.60
C ASN A 356 41.33 14.86 10.67
N PRO A 357 41.86 14.91 9.43
CA PRO A 357 41.78 13.76 8.53
C PRO A 357 42.51 12.56 9.15
N PRO A 358 42.01 11.32 8.94
CA PRO A 358 42.71 10.12 9.39
C PRO A 358 44.16 10.07 8.89
N SER A 359 45.06 9.61 9.74
CA SER A 359 46.46 9.35 9.37
C SER A 359 46.56 8.25 8.31
N GLU A 360 47.68 8.21 7.58
CA GLU A 360 47.92 7.14 6.60
C GLU A 360 47.94 5.75 7.24
N GLU A 361 48.39 5.64 8.49
CA GLU A 361 48.38 4.38 9.23
C GLU A 361 46.94 3.92 9.57
N GLU A 362 46.11 4.83 10.06
CA GLU A 362 44.69 4.56 10.31
C GLU A 362 43.94 4.17 9.04
N TYR A 363 44.19 4.90 7.96
CA TYR A 363 43.62 4.62 6.66
C TYR A 363 44.08 3.26 6.12
N GLY A 364 45.39 2.95 6.21
CA GLY A 364 45.95 1.64 5.85
C GLY A 364 45.35 0.48 6.65
N ARG A 365 45.10 0.68 7.96
CA ARG A 365 44.40 -0.32 8.79
C ARG A 365 42.96 -0.54 8.34
N ALA A 366 42.23 0.53 8.00
CA ALA A 366 40.88 0.43 7.48
C ALA A 366 40.81 -0.30 6.13
N LEU A 367 41.77 -0.03 5.23
CA LEU A 367 41.88 -0.72 3.94
C LEU A 367 42.16 -2.22 4.13
N LYS A 368 43.09 -2.58 5.02
CA LYS A 368 43.38 -3.98 5.35
C LYS A 368 42.15 -4.69 5.91
N ALA A 369 41.46 -4.07 6.87
CA ALA A 369 40.25 -4.65 7.47
C ALA A 369 39.13 -4.84 6.43
N ARG A 370 39.04 -3.95 5.44
CA ARG A 370 38.12 -4.08 4.31
C ARG A 370 38.49 -5.29 3.43
N ASP A 371 39.77 -5.47 3.14
CA ASP A 371 40.24 -6.59 2.31
C ASP A 371 40.04 -7.94 3.02
N ASP A 372 40.25 -8.00 4.33
CA ASP A 372 39.93 -9.17 5.15
C ASP A 372 38.43 -9.47 5.15
N LEU A 373 37.59 -8.45 5.30
CA LEU A 373 36.13 -8.61 5.27
C LEU A 373 35.63 -9.07 3.89
N LEU A 374 36.21 -8.55 2.81
CA LEU A 374 35.95 -9.01 1.44
C LEU A 374 36.31 -10.48 1.26
N ARG A 375 37.43 -10.94 1.82
CA ARG A 375 37.87 -12.34 1.79
C ARG A 375 36.85 -13.24 2.50
N ASN A 376 36.50 -12.89 3.74
CA ASN A 376 35.53 -13.65 4.55
C ASN A 376 34.17 -13.80 3.85
N LEU A 377 33.71 -12.74 3.17
CA LEU A 377 32.46 -12.78 2.41
C LEU A 377 32.55 -13.73 1.21
N GLN A 378 33.65 -13.67 0.46
CA GLN A 378 33.86 -14.54 -0.70
C GLN A 378 33.96 -16.01 -0.28
N GLU A 379 34.63 -16.29 0.84
CA GLU A 379 34.69 -17.61 1.47
C GLU A 379 33.29 -18.08 1.90
N TYR A 380 32.48 -17.22 2.53
CA TYR A 380 31.09 -17.56 2.87
C TYR A 380 30.26 -17.99 1.63
N PHE A 381 30.32 -17.23 0.53
CA PHE A 381 29.62 -17.60 -0.71
C PHE A 381 30.09 -18.97 -1.25
N GLN A 382 31.38 -19.26 -1.15
CA GLN A 382 31.98 -20.51 -1.64
C GLN A 382 31.65 -21.70 -0.73
N ASP A 383 31.88 -21.57 0.57
CA ASP A 383 31.75 -22.63 1.55
C ASP A 383 30.29 -23.05 1.74
N GLN A 384 29.39 -22.07 1.86
CA GLN A 384 27.96 -22.32 1.99
C GLN A 384 27.29 -22.65 0.64
N ARG A 385 28.01 -22.48 -0.46
CA ARG A 385 27.53 -22.66 -1.85
C ARG A 385 26.22 -21.91 -2.08
N VAL A 386 26.18 -20.64 -1.68
CA VAL A 386 24.99 -19.79 -1.84
C VAL A 386 25.14 -18.88 -3.05
N ASP A 387 24.02 -18.53 -3.66
CA ASP A 387 23.96 -17.65 -4.83
C ASP A 387 23.78 -16.19 -4.44
N CYS A 388 23.08 -15.96 -3.33
CA CYS A 388 22.84 -14.66 -2.74
C CYS A 388 22.70 -14.76 -1.21
N ILE A 389 22.75 -13.62 -0.54
CA ILE A 389 22.43 -13.46 0.88
C ILE A 389 21.14 -12.66 0.98
N LEU A 390 20.18 -13.10 1.81
CA LEU A 390 18.95 -12.37 2.09
C LEU A 390 18.92 -11.86 3.53
N MET A 391 18.53 -10.60 3.69
CA MET A 391 18.39 -9.93 4.98
C MET A 391 17.34 -8.81 4.90
N PRO A 392 16.82 -8.29 6.02
CA PRO A 392 16.08 -7.04 6.02
C PRO A 392 16.91 -5.89 5.46
N ALA A 393 16.32 -5.01 4.63
CA ALA A 393 17.05 -3.88 4.07
C ALA A 393 17.47 -2.85 5.13
N THR A 394 16.68 -2.72 6.19
CA THR A 394 16.96 -1.91 7.38
C THR A 394 16.58 -2.70 8.62
N LYS A 395 17.30 -2.54 9.74
CA LYS A 395 16.96 -3.22 11.00
C LYS A 395 15.68 -2.69 11.66
N ILE A 396 15.37 -1.43 11.36
CA ILE A 396 14.21 -0.71 11.88
C ILE A 396 13.30 -0.27 10.76
N ALA A 397 12.03 -0.05 11.11
CA ALA A 397 11.05 0.51 10.19
C ALA A 397 11.35 1.99 9.86
N PRO A 398 10.74 2.55 8.80
CA PRO A 398 10.87 3.97 8.48
C PRO A 398 10.48 4.87 9.66
N GLN A 399 11.28 5.90 9.90
CA GLN A 399 11.10 6.82 11.01
C GLN A 399 10.41 8.12 10.55
N ARG A 400 9.68 8.76 11.47
CA ARG A 400 9.12 10.10 11.27
C ARG A 400 10.23 11.12 11.10
N LEU A 401 9.98 12.18 10.33
CA LEU A 401 10.95 13.24 10.06
C LEU A 401 11.32 14.07 11.31
N ASP A 402 10.42 14.14 12.30
CA ASP A 402 10.59 14.91 13.54
C ASP A 402 11.46 14.21 14.61
N ILE A 403 11.67 12.90 14.49
CA ILE A 403 12.45 12.08 15.44
C ILE A 403 13.94 11.99 15.03
N LEU A 404 14.31 12.47 13.86
CA LEU A 404 15.59 12.13 13.22
C LEU A 404 16.84 12.80 13.82
N ASP A 405 16.63 13.81 14.68
CA ASP A 405 17.69 14.48 15.43
C ASP A 405 17.78 14.04 16.91
N SER A 406 16.90 13.13 17.36
CA SER A 406 16.99 12.59 18.73
C SER A 406 17.97 11.42 18.79
N ASP A 407 19.06 11.60 19.55
CA ASP A 407 19.91 10.52 20.04
C ASP A 407 19.59 10.34 21.55
N PRO A 408 19.20 9.13 22.02
CA PRO A 408 19.07 7.86 21.28
C PRO A 408 17.80 7.74 20.42
N VAL A 409 17.84 6.78 19.49
CA VAL A 409 16.66 6.29 18.76
C VAL A 409 15.57 5.87 19.78
N PRO A 410 14.30 6.31 19.63
CA PRO A 410 13.24 5.93 20.56
C PRO A 410 13.11 4.41 20.70
N GLY A 411 13.15 3.93 21.95
CA GLY A 411 13.05 2.51 22.26
C GLY A 411 14.36 1.72 22.23
N ARG A 412 15.51 2.38 22.05
CA ARG A 412 16.84 1.75 22.10
C ARG A 412 17.74 2.38 23.16
N GLU A 413 18.87 1.73 23.45
CA GLU A 413 19.81 2.16 24.47
C GLU A 413 20.41 3.56 24.17
N ALA A 414 20.76 4.29 25.24
CA ALA A 414 21.38 5.61 25.13
C ALA A 414 22.71 5.55 24.36
N GLY A 415 22.82 6.30 23.24
CA GLY A 415 24.01 6.37 22.38
C GLY A 415 23.95 5.53 21.09
N GLU A 416 22.84 4.86 20.79
CA GLU A 416 22.65 4.20 19.49
C GLU A 416 22.38 5.21 18.37
N SER A 417 23.33 5.29 17.43
CA SER A 417 23.23 6.20 16.28
C SER A 417 22.24 5.68 15.22
N LEU A 418 21.18 6.44 14.95
CA LEU A 418 20.17 6.11 13.93
C LEU A 418 20.77 5.72 12.57
N ILE A 419 21.81 6.45 12.13
CA ILE A 419 22.50 6.17 10.87
C ILE A 419 23.16 4.79 10.90
N LEU A 420 23.81 4.41 12.00
CA LEU A 420 24.45 3.11 12.13
C LEU A 420 23.41 1.99 12.12
N THR A 421 22.30 2.17 12.84
CA THR A 421 21.22 1.18 12.93
C THR A 421 20.54 0.96 11.57
N VAL A 422 20.16 2.03 10.87
CA VAL A 422 19.49 1.95 9.55
C VAL A 422 20.41 1.35 8.49
N THR A 423 21.71 1.67 8.52
CA THR A 423 22.68 1.21 7.51
C THR A 423 23.44 -0.05 7.90
N SER A 424 23.09 -0.67 9.03
CA SER A 424 23.81 -1.83 9.56
C SER A 424 23.81 -3.03 8.61
N ASN A 425 22.71 -3.24 7.88
CA ASN A 425 22.61 -4.33 6.91
C ASN A 425 23.12 -3.93 5.51
N SER A 426 23.12 -2.64 5.18
CA SER A 426 23.46 -2.17 3.84
C SER A 426 24.94 -1.82 3.64
N ASP A 427 25.63 -1.34 4.68
CA ASP A 427 27.03 -0.87 4.58
C ASP A 427 28.02 -1.94 4.14
N PHE A 428 27.76 -3.20 4.50
CA PHE A 428 28.68 -4.30 4.21
C PHE A 428 28.87 -4.54 2.71
N ALA A 429 27.78 -4.55 1.94
CA ALA A 429 27.87 -4.62 0.49
C ALA A 429 28.76 -3.48 -0.02
N ASN A 430 28.60 -2.26 0.51
CA ASN A 430 29.38 -1.09 0.12
C ASN A 430 30.88 -1.30 0.22
N VAL A 431 31.29 -1.66 1.43
CA VAL A 431 32.68 -1.89 1.81
C VAL A 431 33.29 -2.97 0.93
N CYS A 432 32.58 -4.08 0.71
CA CYS A 432 33.10 -5.22 -0.02
C CYS A 432 32.87 -5.16 -1.54
N ASP A 433 32.35 -4.05 -2.08
CA ASP A 433 32.07 -3.92 -3.52
C ASP A 433 31.13 -5.01 -4.09
N HIS A 434 30.17 -5.46 -3.27
CA HIS A 434 29.19 -6.47 -3.68
C HIS A 434 27.95 -5.80 -4.30
N PRO A 435 27.36 -6.41 -5.34
CA PRO A 435 26.09 -5.95 -5.85
C PRO A 435 24.99 -6.25 -4.85
N SER A 436 24.05 -5.33 -4.69
CA SER A 436 23.01 -5.41 -3.69
C SER A 436 21.70 -4.86 -4.25
N LEU A 437 20.64 -5.65 -4.15
CA LEU A 437 19.32 -5.34 -4.68
C LEU A 437 18.32 -5.29 -3.54
N VAL A 438 17.50 -4.24 -3.48
CA VAL A 438 16.33 -4.19 -2.60
C VAL A 438 15.08 -4.53 -3.37
N ILE A 439 14.25 -5.37 -2.76
CA ILE A 439 12.89 -5.64 -3.18
C ILE A 439 11.93 -5.01 -2.15
N PRO A 440 10.82 -4.41 -2.60
CA PRO A 440 9.86 -3.82 -1.68
C PRO A 440 9.09 -4.89 -0.93
N GLY A 441 8.67 -4.54 0.28
CA GLY A 441 8.01 -5.47 1.17
C GLY A 441 6.79 -4.90 1.89
N GLY A 442 6.63 -5.25 3.16
CA GLY A 442 5.45 -4.94 3.97
C GLY A 442 5.32 -3.44 4.31
N LEU A 443 4.17 -3.09 4.87
CA LEU A 443 3.93 -1.76 5.43
C LEU A 443 4.15 -1.78 6.95
N SER A 444 4.87 -0.80 7.47
CA SER A 444 5.04 -0.61 8.91
C SER A 444 3.71 -0.33 9.59
N ARG A 445 3.49 -0.90 10.78
CA ARG A 445 2.25 -0.74 11.56
C ARG A 445 2.07 0.69 12.07
N ALA A 446 3.17 1.32 12.47
CA ALA A 446 3.14 2.67 13.06
C ALA A 446 2.89 3.76 12.01
N GLY A 447 3.45 3.61 10.81
CA GLY A 447 3.45 4.67 9.79
C GLY A 447 2.65 4.36 8.53
N GLY A 448 2.33 3.09 8.25
CA GLY A 448 1.83 2.69 6.93
C GLY A 448 2.85 2.88 5.82
N VAL A 449 4.13 3.02 6.17
CA VAL A 449 5.23 3.26 5.23
C VAL A 449 5.91 1.94 4.85
N PRO A 450 6.26 1.71 3.58
CA PRO A 450 6.91 0.49 3.14
C PRO A 450 8.28 0.26 3.78
N PHE A 451 8.66 -1.01 3.90
CA PHE A 451 10.03 -1.45 4.12
C PHE A 451 10.27 -2.75 3.35
N GLY A 452 11.52 -3.05 3.02
CA GLY A 452 11.89 -4.12 2.09
C GLY A 452 12.93 -5.10 2.59
N LEU A 453 13.25 -6.06 1.72
CA LEU A 453 14.35 -7.01 1.90
C LEU A 453 15.50 -6.63 0.98
N GLN A 454 16.71 -6.89 1.44
CA GLN A 454 17.95 -6.74 0.68
C GLN A 454 18.48 -8.12 0.29
N ILE A 455 18.91 -8.23 -0.96
CA ILE A 455 19.55 -9.40 -1.55
C ILE A 455 20.95 -8.98 -1.99
N ASP A 456 21.97 -9.53 -1.35
CA ASP A 456 23.37 -9.29 -1.73
C ASP A 456 23.87 -10.43 -2.60
N GLY A 457 24.42 -10.09 -3.76
CA GLY A 457 25.05 -11.04 -4.66
C GLY A 457 26.56 -11.08 -4.44
N ARG A 458 27.21 -12.11 -4.98
CA ARG A 458 28.67 -12.17 -5.02
C ARG A 458 29.24 -11.05 -5.90
N ARG A 459 30.36 -10.42 -5.49
CA ARG A 459 31.07 -9.38 -6.27
C ARG A 459 31.21 -9.77 -7.75
N GLY A 460 30.81 -8.85 -8.64
CA GLY A 460 30.87 -9.04 -10.09
C GLY A 460 29.83 -9.99 -10.69
N MET A 461 28.96 -10.59 -9.88
CA MET A 461 27.87 -11.47 -10.33
C MET A 461 26.52 -10.74 -10.40
N ASP A 462 26.53 -9.44 -10.69
CA ASP A 462 25.35 -8.57 -10.74
C ASP A 462 24.26 -9.11 -11.67
N GLN A 463 24.62 -9.62 -12.84
CA GLN A 463 23.67 -10.19 -13.80
C GLN A 463 22.89 -11.37 -13.17
N LYS A 464 23.58 -12.22 -12.41
CA LYS A 464 22.98 -13.32 -11.65
C LYS A 464 22.11 -12.79 -10.51
N LEU A 465 22.56 -11.76 -9.80
CA LEU A 465 21.77 -11.13 -8.74
C LEU A 465 20.46 -10.55 -9.27
N ILE A 466 20.49 -9.86 -10.42
CA ILE A 466 19.29 -9.31 -11.06
C ILE A 466 18.33 -10.45 -11.45
N ALA A 467 18.84 -11.55 -12.03
CA ALA A 467 18.03 -12.73 -12.34
C ALA A 467 17.39 -13.35 -11.06
N VAL A 468 18.16 -13.46 -9.98
CA VAL A 468 17.66 -13.90 -8.66
C VAL A 468 16.57 -12.95 -8.15
N GLY A 469 16.78 -11.63 -8.24
CA GLY A 469 15.80 -10.62 -7.84
C GLY A 469 14.49 -10.72 -8.61
N ILE A 470 14.56 -11.00 -9.93
CA ILE A 470 13.40 -11.26 -10.77
C ILE A 470 12.65 -12.51 -10.31
N THR A 471 13.33 -13.61 -10.01
CA THR A 471 12.69 -14.86 -9.54
C THR A 471 12.09 -14.69 -8.15
N ILE A 472 12.79 -14.04 -7.22
CA ILE A 472 12.28 -13.72 -5.88
C ILE A 472 11.05 -12.80 -5.96
N GLN A 473 11.07 -11.77 -6.82
CA GLN A 473 9.91 -10.91 -7.06
C GLN A 473 8.68 -11.71 -7.48
N ARG A 474 8.85 -12.66 -8.42
CA ARG A 474 7.75 -13.53 -8.89
C ARG A 474 7.23 -14.42 -7.76
N ALA A 475 8.14 -15.04 -7.00
CA ALA A 475 7.80 -15.96 -5.91
C ALA A 475 7.02 -15.29 -4.78
N LEU A 476 7.44 -14.08 -4.39
CA LEU A 476 6.77 -13.29 -3.36
C LEU A 476 5.54 -12.55 -3.88
N LYS A 477 5.22 -12.66 -5.18
CA LYS A 477 4.12 -11.95 -5.85
C LYS A 477 4.12 -10.45 -5.56
N ILE A 478 5.30 -9.84 -5.46
CA ILE A 478 5.47 -8.44 -5.01
C ILE A 478 4.74 -7.45 -5.93
N GLN A 479 4.47 -7.81 -7.19
CA GLN A 479 3.66 -7.01 -8.11
C GLN A 479 2.15 -6.97 -7.76
N ALA A 480 1.66 -7.92 -6.95
CA ALA A 480 0.25 -8.06 -6.58
C ALA A 480 -0.09 -7.46 -5.20
N VAL A 481 0.92 -7.04 -4.41
CA VAL A 481 0.74 -6.64 -3.01
C VAL A 481 0.10 -5.25 -2.85
N PHE A 482 -0.09 -4.51 -3.95
CA PHE A 482 -0.75 -3.21 -3.94
C PHE A 482 -1.83 -3.07 -5.03
N GLU A 483 -2.69 -4.08 -5.20
CA GLU A 483 -3.82 -4.01 -6.12
C GLU A 483 -5.18 -3.83 -5.42
N PRO A 484 -5.67 -2.57 -5.34
CA PRO A 484 -7.10 -2.27 -5.36
C PRO A 484 -7.82 -2.83 -6.61
N ALA A 485 -7.07 -3.28 -7.64
CA ALA A 485 -7.57 -3.74 -8.92
C ALA A 485 -8.37 -5.05 -8.84
N THR A 486 -7.94 -6.03 -8.04
CA THR A 486 -8.71 -7.28 -7.89
C THR A 486 -10.11 -7.03 -7.30
N ILE A 487 -10.24 -6.05 -6.38
CA ILE A 487 -11.54 -5.64 -5.82
C ILE A 487 -12.37 -4.94 -6.89
N ARG A 488 -11.73 -4.02 -7.63
CA ARG A 488 -12.36 -3.27 -8.71
C ARG A 488 -12.88 -4.17 -9.84
N ASP A 489 -12.12 -5.19 -10.23
CA ASP A 489 -12.48 -6.18 -11.25
C ASP A 489 -13.76 -6.94 -10.92
N GLN A 490 -14.04 -7.16 -9.63
CA GLN A 490 -15.28 -7.79 -9.18
C GLN A 490 -16.49 -6.84 -9.30
N PHE A 491 -16.28 -5.53 -9.16
CA PHE A 491 -17.33 -4.51 -9.26
C PHE A 491 -17.65 -4.10 -10.70
N VAL A 492 -16.70 -4.24 -11.63
CA VAL A 492 -16.93 -4.01 -13.08
C VAL A 492 -17.24 -5.30 -13.85
N TYR A 493 -17.50 -6.40 -13.14
CA TYR A 493 -17.88 -7.69 -13.73
C TYR A 493 -16.82 -8.30 -14.69
N SER A 494 -15.53 -8.00 -14.48
CA SER A 494 -14.44 -8.68 -15.19
C SER A 494 -13.96 -9.94 -14.47
N ARG A 495 -14.23 -10.05 -13.16
CA ARG A 495 -14.09 -11.29 -12.37
C ARG A 495 -15.37 -11.55 -11.58
N PHE A 496 -15.82 -12.80 -11.50
CA PHE A 496 -17.16 -13.15 -11.00
C PHE A 496 -17.17 -13.86 -9.65
N ILE A 497 -16.04 -13.85 -8.93
CA ILE A 497 -15.85 -14.60 -7.69
C ILE A 497 -16.85 -14.13 -6.62
N MET A 498 -16.94 -12.82 -6.39
CA MET A 498 -17.84 -12.22 -5.40
C MET A 498 -19.31 -12.40 -5.76
N LEU A 499 -19.64 -12.30 -7.06
CA LEU A 499 -21.01 -12.53 -7.55
C LEU A 499 -21.47 -13.96 -7.28
N LYS A 500 -20.61 -14.96 -7.54
CA LYS A 500 -20.90 -16.37 -7.25
C LYS A 500 -21.13 -16.59 -5.76
N THR A 501 -20.30 -16.01 -4.90
CA THR A 501 -20.48 -16.10 -3.43
C THR A 501 -21.81 -15.50 -2.97
N PHE A 502 -22.21 -14.32 -3.47
CA PHE A 502 -23.49 -13.72 -3.09
C PHE A 502 -24.71 -14.50 -3.60
N LEU A 503 -24.67 -14.97 -4.85
CA LEU A 503 -25.75 -15.77 -5.41
C LEU A 503 -25.89 -17.12 -4.68
N SER A 504 -24.79 -17.73 -4.28
CA SER A 504 -24.81 -18.93 -3.44
C SER A 504 -25.34 -18.66 -2.04
N ALA A 505 -24.95 -17.54 -1.39
CA ALA A 505 -25.50 -17.15 -0.10
C ALA A 505 -26.99 -16.87 -0.14
N LEU A 506 -27.46 -16.19 -1.19
CA LEU A 506 -28.88 -15.95 -1.46
C LEU A 506 -29.63 -17.27 -1.62
N THR A 507 -29.12 -18.16 -2.48
CA THR A 507 -29.70 -19.48 -2.76
C THR A 507 -29.88 -20.27 -1.47
N THR A 508 -28.82 -20.38 -0.66
CA THR A 508 -28.86 -21.16 0.57
C THR A 508 -29.77 -20.53 1.62
N SER A 509 -29.82 -19.20 1.71
CA SER A 509 -30.75 -18.49 2.60
C SER A 509 -32.21 -18.77 2.23
N ILE A 510 -32.54 -18.77 0.93
CA ILE A 510 -33.90 -19.11 0.44
C ILE A 510 -34.27 -20.54 0.81
N ILE A 511 -33.34 -21.49 0.66
CA ILE A 511 -33.55 -22.89 1.05
C ILE A 511 -33.84 -22.98 2.56
N CYS A 512 -33.06 -22.30 3.40
CA CYS A 512 -33.32 -22.23 4.84
C CYS A 512 -34.73 -21.70 5.14
N PHE A 513 -35.16 -20.62 4.48
CA PHE A 513 -36.51 -20.10 4.67
C PHE A 513 -37.61 -21.04 4.17
N CYS A 514 -37.39 -21.77 3.07
CA CYS A 514 -38.34 -22.77 2.58
C CYS A 514 -38.55 -23.89 3.59
N LEU A 515 -37.47 -24.38 4.20
CA LEU A 515 -37.53 -25.40 5.24
C LEU A 515 -38.28 -24.88 6.48
N LEU A 516 -38.02 -23.63 6.88
CA LEU A 516 -38.73 -22.99 8.00
C LEU A 516 -40.21 -22.76 7.69
N ALA A 517 -40.57 -22.47 6.45
CA ALA A 517 -41.95 -22.29 6.03
C ALA A 517 -42.72 -23.62 5.89
N ALA A 518 -42.02 -24.71 5.58
CA ALA A 518 -42.60 -26.03 5.33
C ALA A 518 -42.79 -26.86 6.61
N LEU A 519 -41.89 -26.73 7.59
CA LEU A 519 -41.93 -27.54 8.82
C LEU A 519 -42.93 -26.98 9.84
N PRO A 520 -43.90 -27.77 10.34
CA PRO A 520 -44.94 -27.27 11.26
C PRO A 520 -44.45 -26.52 12.51
N PRO A 521 -43.36 -26.93 13.20
CA PRO A 521 -42.88 -26.24 14.41
C PRO A 521 -42.33 -24.84 14.13
N THR A 522 -41.74 -24.63 12.96
CA THR A 522 -41.03 -23.39 12.58
C THR A 522 -41.87 -22.48 11.66
N ARG A 523 -42.92 -23.03 11.04
CA ARG A 523 -43.83 -22.30 10.14
C ARG A 523 -44.50 -21.10 10.81
N LYS A 524 -44.90 -21.23 12.08
CA LYS A 524 -45.52 -20.13 12.85
C LYS A 524 -44.57 -18.94 13.00
N TYR A 525 -43.30 -19.22 13.32
CA TYR A 525 -42.25 -18.20 13.46
C TYR A 525 -41.92 -17.53 12.13
N PHE A 526 -41.78 -18.32 11.07
CA PHE A 526 -41.55 -17.80 9.72
C PHE A 526 -42.67 -16.83 9.28
N LEU A 527 -43.93 -17.19 9.50
CA LEU A 527 -45.08 -16.34 9.15
C LEU A 527 -45.11 -15.04 9.95
N GLN A 528 -44.78 -15.07 11.24
CA GLN A 528 -44.73 -13.89 12.10
C GLN A 528 -43.64 -12.90 11.64
N ILE A 529 -42.41 -13.38 11.44
CA ILE A 529 -41.28 -12.56 10.99
C ILE A 529 -41.57 -11.97 9.60
N ARG A 530 -42.11 -12.80 8.71
CA ARG A 530 -42.51 -12.38 7.35
C ARG A 530 -43.56 -11.28 7.38
N GLN A 531 -44.55 -11.35 8.27
CA GLN A 531 -45.55 -10.28 8.45
C GLN A 531 -44.91 -8.97 8.93
N GLY A 532 -43.95 -9.05 9.87
CA GLY A 532 -43.19 -7.89 10.34
C GLY A 532 -42.42 -7.19 9.20
N TYR A 533 -41.79 -7.97 8.31
CA TYR A 533 -41.07 -7.43 7.16
C TYR A 533 -42.01 -6.81 6.11
N LEU A 534 -43.16 -7.44 5.83
CA LEU A 534 -44.17 -6.91 4.90
C LEU A 534 -44.80 -5.61 5.38
N ALA A 535 -44.90 -5.40 6.69
CA ALA A 535 -45.36 -4.15 7.29
C ALA A 535 -44.39 -2.97 7.03
N CYS A 536 -43.09 -3.25 6.81
CA CYS A 536 -42.10 -2.26 6.43
C CYS A 536 -42.21 -1.89 4.93
N LEU A 537 -42.42 -2.89 4.07
CA LEU A 537 -42.54 -2.70 2.61
C LEU A 537 -43.84 -2.01 2.19
N THR A 538 -44.94 -2.23 2.94
CA THR A 538 -46.23 -1.53 2.75
C THR A 538 -46.09 -0.02 2.84
N ARG A 539 -45.18 0.48 3.68
CA ARG A 539 -45.00 1.92 3.91
C ARG A 539 -44.07 2.58 2.91
N LYS A 540 -43.10 1.83 2.36
CA LYS A 540 -42.08 2.36 1.43
C LYS A 540 -42.46 2.16 -0.04
N GLY A 541 -43.19 1.08 -0.37
CA GLY A 541 -43.46 0.68 -1.74
C GLY A 541 -42.31 -0.13 -2.36
N ALA A 542 -42.66 -1.09 -3.24
CA ALA A 542 -41.69 -1.96 -3.90
C ALA A 542 -40.74 -1.17 -4.83
N LEU A 543 -41.28 -0.22 -5.59
CA LEU A 543 -40.50 0.62 -6.50
C LEU A 543 -39.42 1.45 -5.76
N MET A 544 -39.74 1.99 -4.59
CA MET A 544 -38.78 2.76 -3.78
C MET A 544 -37.71 1.87 -3.15
N SER A 545 -38.08 0.63 -2.80
CA SER A 545 -37.14 -0.35 -2.23
C SER A 545 -36.17 -0.86 -3.29
N VAL A 546 -36.66 -1.10 -4.52
CA VAL A 546 -35.84 -1.50 -5.67
C VAL A 546 -34.98 -0.34 -6.16
N SER A 547 -35.55 0.85 -6.34
CA SER A 547 -34.78 2.03 -6.77
C SER A 547 -33.73 2.43 -5.74
N GLY A 548 -34.00 2.33 -4.44
CA GLY A 548 -32.98 2.53 -3.40
C GLY A 548 -31.84 1.53 -3.49
N GLY A 549 -32.14 0.25 -3.72
CA GLY A 549 -31.12 -0.79 -3.96
C GLY A 549 -30.31 -0.57 -5.25
N VAL A 550 -30.98 -0.14 -6.33
CA VAL A 550 -30.33 0.19 -7.62
C VAL A 550 -29.44 1.42 -7.50
N VAL A 551 -29.90 2.48 -6.83
CA VAL A 551 -29.12 3.70 -6.58
C VAL A 551 -27.93 3.42 -5.66
N LEU A 552 -28.12 2.61 -4.61
CA LEU A 552 -27.04 2.17 -3.74
C LEU A 552 -26.02 1.31 -4.49
N GLY A 553 -26.48 0.34 -5.29
CA GLY A 553 -25.63 -0.53 -6.10
C GLY A 553 -24.88 0.24 -7.19
N ALA A 554 -25.55 1.17 -7.87
CA ALA A 554 -24.92 2.07 -8.85
C ALA A 554 -23.89 3.00 -8.18
N GLY A 555 -24.20 3.52 -6.99
CA GLY A 555 -23.25 4.31 -6.19
C GLY A 555 -22.02 3.50 -5.78
N MET A 556 -22.22 2.26 -5.32
CA MET A 556 -21.12 1.34 -4.97
C MET A 556 -20.26 0.97 -6.19
N ALA A 557 -20.88 0.74 -7.35
CA ALA A 557 -20.21 0.42 -8.60
C ALA A 557 -19.41 1.61 -9.15
N LEU A 558 -20.00 2.82 -9.16
CA LEU A 558 -19.33 4.05 -9.60
C LEU A 558 -18.16 4.43 -8.69
N CYS A 559 -18.27 4.16 -7.38
CA CYS A 559 -17.26 4.54 -6.40
C CYS A 559 -16.26 3.42 -6.07
N ALA A 560 -16.43 2.23 -6.66
CA ALA A 560 -15.65 1.02 -6.37
C ALA A 560 -15.47 0.76 -4.86
N SER A 561 -16.47 1.11 -4.05
CA SER A 561 -16.37 1.14 -2.58
C SER A 561 -17.74 1.06 -1.92
N CYS A 562 -17.81 0.48 -0.73
CA CYS A 562 -19.04 0.46 0.06
C CYS A 562 -19.19 1.76 0.90
N PRO A 563 -20.42 2.19 1.24
CA PRO A 563 -20.65 3.44 1.97
C PRO A 563 -19.94 3.53 3.33
N GLY A 564 -19.69 2.39 3.98
CA GLY A 564 -18.99 2.31 5.26
C GLY A 564 -17.48 2.63 5.18
N ILE A 565 -16.92 2.71 3.97
CA ILE A 565 -15.49 2.98 3.73
C ILE A 565 -15.26 4.40 3.23
N VAL A 566 -16.29 5.09 2.72
CA VAL A 566 -16.17 6.43 2.11
C VAL A 566 -15.54 7.46 3.07
N LEU A 567 -15.87 7.43 4.36
CA LEU A 567 -15.26 8.32 5.35
C LEU A 567 -13.80 7.96 5.69
N ALA A 568 -13.46 6.67 5.64
CA ALA A 568 -12.08 6.21 5.81
C ALA A 568 -11.23 6.51 4.57
N GLN A 569 -11.82 6.45 3.38
CA GLN A 569 -11.21 6.86 2.11
C GLN A 569 -10.97 8.37 2.05
N ILE A 570 -11.87 9.18 2.61
CA ILE A 570 -11.64 10.62 2.80
C ILE A 570 -10.49 10.87 3.78
N GLY A 571 -10.46 10.14 4.90
CA GLY A 571 -9.33 10.21 5.85
C GLY A 571 -8.00 9.72 5.29
N ALA A 572 -8.02 8.82 4.30
CA ALA A 572 -6.85 8.29 3.61
C ALA A 572 -6.54 9.02 2.29
N SER A 573 -7.19 10.16 2.02
CA SER A 573 -6.99 10.99 0.83
C SER A 573 -7.14 10.24 -0.50
N VAL A 574 -8.00 9.22 -0.53
CA VAL A 574 -8.33 8.47 -1.75
C VAL A 574 -9.08 9.42 -2.70
N PRO A 575 -8.60 9.60 -3.96
CA PRO A 575 -9.22 10.51 -4.90
C PRO A 575 -10.70 10.20 -5.12
N ASN A 576 -11.52 11.25 -5.29
CA ASN A 576 -12.96 11.19 -5.50
C ASN A 576 -13.84 10.71 -4.33
N ALA A 577 -13.27 10.21 -3.24
CA ALA A 577 -14.05 9.82 -2.05
C ALA A 577 -14.85 11.01 -1.45
N GLY A 578 -14.30 12.23 -1.55
CA GLY A 578 -14.99 13.48 -1.20
C GLY A 578 -16.20 13.76 -2.09
N TYR A 579 -16.10 13.52 -3.40
CA TYR A 579 -17.23 13.64 -4.34
C TYR A 579 -18.25 12.52 -4.16
N THR A 580 -17.83 11.31 -3.81
CA THR A 580 -18.71 10.22 -3.39
C THR A 580 -19.50 10.61 -2.16
N LEU A 581 -18.85 11.19 -1.14
CA LEU A 581 -19.54 11.67 0.06
C LEU A 581 -20.49 12.83 -0.26
N LEU A 582 -20.07 13.80 -1.08
CA LEU A 582 -20.90 14.90 -1.56
C LEU A 582 -22.09 14.40 -2.40
N GLY A 583 -21.90 13.37 -3.22
CA GLY A 583 -22.94 12.71 -4.01
C GLY A 583 -23.91 11.92 -3.14
N CYS A 584 -23.43 11.25 -2.08
CA CYS A 584 -24.26 10.64 -1.05
C CYS A 584 -25.09 11.69 -0.32
N PHE A 585 -24.49 12.81 0.10
CA PHE A 585 -25.22 13.90 0.76
C PHE A 585 -26.21 14.59 -0.17
N ALA A 586 -25.82 14.87 -1.41
CA ALA A 586 -26.69 15.45 -2.42
C ALA A 586 -27.83 14.51 -2.80
N GLY A 587 -27.59 13.20 -2.91
CA GLY A 587 -28.61 12.19 -3.18
C GLY A 587 -29.59 12.02 -2.03
N VAL A 588 -29.12 12.02 -0.78
CA VAL A 588 -29.97 12.03 0.42
C VAL A 588 -30.79 13.33 0.48
N LEU A 589 -30.17 14.48 0.18
CA LEU A 589 -30.84 15.78 0.17
C LEU A 589 -31.87 15.88 -0.96
N LEU A 590 -31.55 15.44 -2.18
CA LEU A 590 -32.49 15.38 -3.30
C LEU A 590 -33.63 14.42 -2.99
N TYR A 591 -33.34 13.23 -2.44
CA TYR A 591 -34.37 12.31 -2.01
C TYR A 591 -35.27 12.96 -0.97
N ALA A 592 -34.72 13.61 0.07
CA ALA A 592 -35.52 14.28 1.10
C ALA A 592 -36.36 15.44 0.55
N LEU A 593 -35.82 16.24 -0.37
CA LEU A 593 -36.53 17.35 -1.01
C LEU A 593 -37.61 16.88 -1.98
N THR A 594 -37.38 15.75 -2.65
CA THR A 594 -38.32 15.18 -3.62
C THR A 594 -39.21 14.09 -3.02
N GLU A 595 -38.96 13.65 -1.79
CA GLU A 595 -39.68 12.54 -1.15
C GLU A 595 -41.17 12.80 -1.11
N SER A 596 -41.60 14.03 -0.80
CA SER A 596 -43.01 14.41 -0.79
C SER A 596 -43.63 14.35 -2.19
N SER A 597 -42.91 14.78 -3.22
CA SER A 597 -43.37 14.78 -4.61
C SER A 597 -43.39 13.37 -5.19
N VAL A 598 -42.35 12.56 -4.94
CA VAL A 598 -42.25 11.15 -5.28
C VAL A 598 -43.33 10.36 -4.54
N ARG A 599 -43.48 10.58 -3.23
CA ARG A 599 -44.55 9.98 -2.43
C ARG A 599 -45.92 10.37 -2.96
N ASN A 600 -46.16 11.61 -3.38
CA ASN A 600 -47.46 12.03 -3.91
C ASN A 600 -47.73 11.53 -5.34
N LEU A 601 -46.70 11.42 -6.18
CA LEU A 601 -46.76 10.80 -7.52
C LEU A 601 -47.11 9.31 -7.43
N PHE A 602 -46.75 8.63 -6.35
CA PHE A 602 -46.91 7.18 -6.19
C PHE A 602 -47.84 6.76 -5.03
N ALA A 603 -48.35 7.69 -4.22
CA ALA A 603 -49.23 7.40 -3.08
C ALA A 603 -50.59 6.85 -3.51
N SER A 604 -51.08 7.28 -4.68
CA SER A 604 -52.35 6.82 -5.23
C SER A 604 -52.31 5.38 -5.78
N SER A 605 -51.13 4.76 -5.89
CA SER A 605 -50.95 3.40 -6.44
C SER A 605 -50.47 2.36 -5.42
N LEU A 606 -50.19 2.73 -4.17
CA LEU A 606 -49.68 1.80 -3.15
C LEU A 606 -50.79 0.94 -2.56
N ARG A 607 -51.19 -0.11 -3.29
CA ARG A 607 -51.92 -1.26 -2.73
C ARG A 607 -51.04 -1.98 -1.70
N LYS A 608 -51.65 -2.66 -0.73
CA LYS A 608 -50.92 -3.62 0.14
C LYS A 608 -50.09 -4.53 -0.78
N PRO A 609 -48.75 -4.59 -0.63
CA PRO A 609 -47.91 -5.45 -1.43
C PRO A 609 -48.38 -6.88 -1.19
N GLN A 610 -48.99 -7.48 -2.21
CA GLN A 610 -49.19 -8.91 -2.24
C GLN A 610 -47.82 -9.53 -2.48
N THR A 611 -47.49 -10.52 -1.66
CA THR A 611 -46.27 -11.29 -1.90
C THR A 611 -46.44 -12.11 -3.17
N VAL A 612 -45.35 -12.36 -3.90
CA VAL A 612 -45.40 -13.05 -5.21
C VAL A 612 -46.07 -14.42 -5.12
N ASP A 613 -45.85 -15.16 -4.03
CA ASP A 613 -46.50 -16.44 -3.73
C ASP A 613 -48.03 -16.26 -3.55
N HIS A 614 -48.48 -15.19 -2.91
CA HIS A 614 -49.91 -14.88 -2.76
C HIS A 614 -50.54 -14.38 -4.07
N TYR A 615 -49.84 -13.56 -4.83
CA TYR A 615 -50.30 -13.04 -6.13
C TYR A 615 -50.44 -14.16 -7.18
N LEU A 616 -49.49 -15.10 -7.21
CA LEU A 616 -49.52 -16.25 -8.11
C LEU A 616 -50.37 -17.41 -7.57
N GLY A 617 -50.84 -17.36 -6.33
CA GLY A 617 -51.56 -18.45 -5.68
C GLY A 617 -50.70 -19.69 -5.40
N ILE A 618 -49.38 -19.54 -5.34
CA ILE A 618 -48.40 -20.62 -5.20
C ILE A 618 -47.89 -20.64 -3.75
N PRO A 619 -47.71 -21.80 -3.09
CA PRO A 619 -47.11 -21.83 -1.76
C PRO A 619 -45.67 -21.29 -1.75
N TYR A 620 -45.31 -20.50 -0.72
CA TYR A 620 -43.96 -19.95 -0.57
C TYR A 620 -42.82 -20.97 -0.71
N PRO A 621 -42.89 -22.20 -0.13
CA PRO A 621 -41.84 -23.19 -0.33
C PRO A 621 -41.65 -23.58 -1.79
N LEU A 622 -42.74 -23.66 -2.57
CA LEU A 622 -42.68 -24.00 -3.99
C LEU A 622 -42.02 -22.86 -4.78
N LEU A 623 -42.43 -21.61 -4.54
CA LEU A 623 -41.81 -20.44 -5.17
C LEU A 623 -40.32 -20.29 -4.79
N GLY A 624 -39.99 -20.50 -3.52
CA GLY A 624 -38.63 -20.40 -3.02
C GLY A 624 -37.74 -21.52 -3.57
N VAL A 625 -38.23 -22.75 -3.71
CA VAL A 625 -37.52 -23.84 -4.40
C VAL A 625 -37.24 -23.45 -5.85
N THR A 626 -38.25 -22.98 -6.61
CA THR A 626 -38.04 -22.53 -7.99
C THR A 626 -37.00 -21.41 -8.09
N THR A 627 -37.05 -20.44 -7.18
CA THR A 627 -36.09 -19.31 -7.15
C THR A 627 -34.67 -19.80 -6.83
N ALA A 628 -34.52 -20.68 -5.83
CA ALA A 628 -33.24 -21.28 -5.48
C ALA A 628 -32.67 -22.14 -6.61
N THR A 629 -33.51 -22.87 -7.35
CA THR A 629 -33.09 -23.62 -8.55
C THR A 629 -32.55 -22.66 -9.60
N LEU A 630 -33.28 -21.58 -9.93
CA LEU A 630 -32.85 -20.59 -10.92
C LEU A 630 -31.53 -19.93 -10.54
N THR A 631 -31.39 -19.46 -9.30
CA THR A 631 -30.15 -18.82 -8.84
C THR A 631 -28.97 -19.81 -8.79
N SER A 632 -29.21 -21.06 -8.41
CA SER A 632 -28.20 -22.13 -8.48
C SER A 632 -27.76 -22.41 -9.92
N SER A 633 -28.70 -22.44 -10.87
CA SER A 633 -28.39 -22.62 -12.29
C SER A 633 -27.52 -21.47 -12.82
N VAL A 634 -27.77 -20.22 -12.39
CA VAL A 634 -26.91 -19.08 -12.75
C VAL A 634 -25.50 -19.27 -12.18
N VAL A 635 -25.35 -19.65 -10.91
CA VAL A 635 -24.04 -19.94 -10.33
C VAL A 635 -23.32 -21.04 -11.12
N PHE A 636 -24.02 -22.12 -11.47
CA PHE A 636 -23.47 -23.23 -12.26
C PHE A 636 -23.05 -22.81 -13.68
N ILE A 637 -23.87 -22.00 -14.36
CA ILE A 637 -23.56 -21.46 -15.69
C ILE A 637 -22.31 -20.58 -15.62
N PHE A 638 -22.25 -19.66 -14.66
CA PHE A 638 -21.08 -18.79 -14.47
C PHE A 638 -19.83 -19.57 -14.08
N GLU A 639 -19.97 -20.66 -13.32
CA GLU A 639 -18.88 -21.55 -13.00
C GLU A 639 -18.40 -22.35 -14.22
N SER A 640 -19.31 -22.77 -15.09
CA SER A 640 -18.98 -23.50 -16.31
C SER A 640 -18.30 -22.61 -17.36
N LEU A 641 -18.78 -21.36 -17.51
CA LEU A 641 -18.25 -20.41 -18.48
C LEU A 641 -16.97 -19.71 -18.00
N PHE A 642 -16.89 -19.45 -16.70
CA PHE A 642 -15.77 -18.76 -16.07
C PHE A 642 -15.31 -19.51 -14.83
N PRO A 643 -14.63 -20.67 -14.95
CA PRO A 643 -14.23 -21.46 -13.80
C PRO A 643 -13.48 -20.63 -12.75
N TRP A 644 -13.84 -20.74 -11.48
CA TRP A 644 -13.25 -19.86 -10.46
C TRP A 644 -11.73 -20.05 -10.34
N GLN A 645 -11.24 -21.26 -10.65
CA GLN A 645 -9.81 -21.60 -10.64
C GLN A 645 -9.03 -20.84 -11.72
N THR A 646 -9.64 -20.52 -12.86
CA THR A 646 -8.98 -19.74 -13.93
C THR A 646 -9.03 -18.24 -13.68
N GLN A 647 -9.90 -17.79 -12.77
CA GLN A 647 -10.02 -16.39 -12.36
C GLN A 647 -9.14 -16.04 -11.13
N TYR A 648 -8.45 -17.03 -10.57
CA TYR A 648 -7.61 -16.93 -9.38
C TYR A 648 -6.19 -17.46 -9.62
N GLU A 649 -5.21 -16.55 -9.71
CA GLU A 649 -3.79 -16.88 -9.88
C GLU A 649 -3.16 -17.27 -8.53
N GLY A 650 -3.48 -18.48 -8.06
CA GLY A 650 -2.94 -19.04 -6.82
C GLY A 650 -3.46 -20.42 -6.43
N TRP A 651 -4.26 -21.08 -7.28
CA TRP A 651 -4.77 -22.42 -7.03
C TRP A 651 -3.75 -23.48 -7.45
N ASN A 652 -3.14 -24.16 -6.47
CA ASN A 652 -2.42 -25.41 -6.66
C ASN A 652 -2.87 -26.37 -5.55
N ALA A 653 -3.84 -27.22 -5.84
CA ALA A 653 -4.15 -28.38 -5.01
C ALA A 653 -3.70 -29.63 -5.76
N GLY A 654 -2.81 -30.42 -5.16
CA GLY A 654 -2.48 -31.74 -5.69
C GLY A 654 -3.67 -32.70 -5.57
N PRO A 655 -3.75 -33.77 -6.39
CA PRO A 655 -4.81 -34.77 -6.25
C PRO A 655 -4.73 -35.44 -4.86
N GLY A 656 -5.76 -35.24 -4.01
CA GLY A 656 -5.91 -35.94 -2.73
C GLY A 656 -5.68 -35.10 -1.45
N GLU A 657 -5.42 -33.80 -1.55
CA GLU A 657 -5.37 -32.94 -0.36
C GLU A 657 -6.75 -32.76 0.30
N SER A 658 -6.79 -32.80 1.63
CA SER A 658 -8.01 -32.57 2.41
C SER A 658 -8.57 -31.18 2.15
N LEU A 659 -9.88 -31.07 1.93
CA LEU A 659 -10.58 -29.78 1.73
C LEU A 659 -10.24 -28.76 2.84
N LEU A 660 -9.97 -29.20 4.06
CA LEU A 660 -9.61 -28.32 5.19
C LEU A 660 -8.16 -27.80 5.15
N ALA A 661 -7.28 -28.38 4.33
CA ALA A 661 -5.86 -28.05 4.26
C ALA A 661 -5.48 -27.20 3.03
N VAL A 662 -6.39 -27.04 2.07
CA VAL A 662 -6.13 -26.32 0.81
C VAL A 662 -6.19 -24.81 1.02
N ARG A 663 -5.29 -24.05 0.37
CA ARG A 663 -5.18 -22.58 0.49
C ARG A 663 -6.38 -21.78 -0.06
N ALA A 664 -7.34 -22.40 -0.77
CA ALA A 664 -8.55 -21.74 -1.26
C ALA A 664 -9.74 -22.74 -1.36
N TRP A 665 -10.98 -22.24 -1.25
CA TRP A 665 -12.21 -23.05 -1.42
C TRP A 665 -13.05 -22.48 -2.58
N PRO A 666 -13.92 -23.29 -3.21
CA PRO A 666 -14.81 -22.79 -4.26
C PRO A 666 -15.77 -21.69 -3.76
N PRO A 667 -16.01 -20.61 -4.53
CA PRO A 667 -16.77 -19.44 -4.08
C PRO A 667 -18.22 -19.75 -3.71
N TYR A 668 -18.80 -20.79 -4.31
CA TYR A 668 -20.15 -21.26 -4.00
C TYR A 668 -20.23 -21.94 -2.62
N MET A 669 -19.17 -22.61 -2.16
CA MET A 669 -19.12 -23.21 -0.82
C MET A 669 -19.14 -22.13 0.25
N SER A 670 -18.40 -21.05 0.03
CA SER A 670 -18.36 -19.87 0.89
C SER A 670 -19.72 -19.19 1.01
N GLY A 671 -20.42 -19.03 -0.11
CA GLY A 671 -21.79 -18.53 -0.12
C GLY A 671 -22.74 -19.43 0.66
N ILE A 672 -22.63 -20.75 0.48
CA ILE A 672 -23.44 -21.74 1.23
C ILE A 672 -23.25 -21.57 2.74
N LEU A 673 -22.01 -21.45 3.22
CA LEU A 673 -21.73 -21.24 4.65
C LEU A 673 -22.36 -19.95 5.19
N ILE A 674 -22.28 -18.84 4.44
CA ILE A 674 -22.95 -17.58 4.83
C ILE A 674 -24.47 -17.77 4.89
N GLY A 675 -25.07 -18.41 3.89
CA GLY A 675 -26.52 -18.62 3.85
C GLY A 675 -27.03 -19.52 4.98
N LEU A 676 -26.23 -20.49 5.44
CA LEU A 676 -26.59 -21.33 6.58
C LEU A 676 -26.68 -20.57 7.90
N LEU A 677 -26.05 -19.39 8.02
CA LEU A 677 -26.14 -18.54 9.21
C LEU A 677 -27.56 -18.00 9.47
N GLN A 678 -28.50 -18.13 8.52
CA GLN A 678 -29.91 -17.82 8.75
C GLN A 678 -30.51 -18.69 9.87
N VAL A 679 -30.11 -19.95 9.95
CA VAL A 679 -30.62 -20.90 10.94
C VAL A 679 -30.40 -20.40 12.36
N PRO A 680 -29.15 -20.14 12.81
CA PRO A 680 -28.93 -19.63 14.16
C PRO A 680 -29.53 -18.24 14.41
N VAL A 681 -29.52 -17.32 13.44
CA VAL A 681 -30.10 -15.96 13.60
C VAL A 681 -31.59 -16.03 13.94
N ILE A 682 -32.33 -16.91 13.28
CA ILE A 682 -33.78 -17.04 13.47
C ILE A 682 -34.10 -17.64 14.84
N PHE A 683 -33.31 -18.63 15.29
CA PHE A 683 -33.50 -19.25 16.60
C PHE A 683 -33.03 -18.38 17.78
N THR A 684 -32.16 -17.40 17.52
CA THR A 684 -31.61 -16.50 18.57
C THR A 684 -32.35 -15.16 18.65
N VAL A 685 -32.64 -14.51 17.52
CA VAL A 685 -33.25 -13.16 17.46
C VAL A 685 -34.77 -13.21 17.39
N GLY A 686 -35.36 -14.18 16.68
CA GLY A 686 -36.82 -14.40 16.61
C GLY A 686 -37.67 -13.29 15.96
N ASP A 687 -37.05 -12.17 15.56
CA ASP A 687 -37.70 -10.92 15.13
C ASP A 687 -37.35 -10.55 13.67
N THR A 688 -36.17 -10.96 13.17
CA THR A 688 -35.64 -10.51 11.88
C THR A 688 -35.28 -11.66 10.93
N VAL A 689 -35.30 -11.38 9.63
CA VAL A 689 -34.76 -12.22 8.55
C VAL A 689 -33.41 -11.64 8.13
N GLY A 690 -32.40 -12.46 7.85
CA GLY A 690 -31.03 -12.00 7.64
C GLY A 690 -30.85 -11.01 6.49
N GLY A 691 -30.60 -9.76 6.89
CA GLY A 691 -29.82 -8.77 6.16
C GLY A 691 -28.79 -8.18 7.11
N SER A 692 -27.91 -7.30 6.62
CA SER A 692 -26.92 -6.60 7.46
C SER A 692 -27.54 -5.92 8.69
N GLN A 693 -28.76 -5.39 8.55
CA GLN A 693 -29.54 -4.82 9.66
C GLN A 693 -29.85 -5.82 10.78
N SER A 694 -30.11 -7.08 10.48
CA SER A 694 -30.51 -8.11 11.46
C SER A 694 -29.38 -8.46 12.42
N TYR A 695 -28.15 -8.47 11.92
CA TYR A 695 -26.93 -8.67 12.71
C TYR A 695 -26.61 -7.45 13.59
N CYS A 696 -26.86 -6.23 13.09
CA CYS A 696 -26.74 -5.00 13.87
C CYS A 696 -27.84 -4.86 14.95
N THR A 697 -29.07 -5.29 14.65
CA THR A 697 -30.20 -5.27 15.60
C THR A 697 -29.93 -6.21 16.78
N MET A 698 -29.37 -7.41 16.54
CA MET A 698 -28.97 -8.35 17.59
C MET A 698 -27.98 -7.73 18.59
N LEU A 699 -26.98 -6.99 18.09
CA LEU A 699 -26.03 -6.24 18.93
C LEU A 699 -26.69 -5.07 19.67
N SER A 700 -27.64 -4.38 19.05
CA SER A 700 -28.31 -3.22 19.68
C SER A 700 -29.27 -3.59 20.81
N GLN A 701 -29.96 -4.74 20.69
CA GLN A 701 -30.91 -5.24 21.69
C GLN A 701 -30.22 -5.72 22.98
N LEU A 702 -28.92 -6.02 22.92
CA LEU A 702 -28.09 -6.38 24.08
C LEU A 702 -27.77 -5.18 25.00
N CYS A 703 -27.93 -3.94 24.54
CA CYS A 703 -27.52 -2.73 25.28
C CYS A 703 -28.66 -1.95 25.96
N VAL A 704 -29.93 -2.29 25.72
CA VAL A 704 -31.09 -1.43 26.11
C VAL A 704 -32.28 -2.23 26.66
N SER A 705 -32.05 -3.44 27.18
CA SER A 705 -33.14 -4.27 27.72
C SER A 705 -33.68 -3.71 29.05
N ARG A 706 -34.96 -3.32 29.07
CA ARG A 706 -35.71 -2.97 30.31
C ARG A 706 -35.72 -4.11 31.33
N THR A 707 -35.68 -5.36 30.86
CA THR A 707 -35.61 -6.56 31.70
C THR A 707 -34.30 -6.63 32.50
N LEU A 708 -33.25 -5.93 32.07
CA LEU A 708 -31.97 -5.81 32.76
C LEU A 708 -32.00 -4.72 33.85
N GLU A 709 -32.64 -3.58 33.57
CA GLU A 709 -32.84 -2.48 34.53
C GLU A 709 -33.71 -2.90 35.73
N GLU A 710 -34.75 -3.71 35.49
CA GLU A 710 -35.66 -4.21 36.54
C GLU A 710 -35.05 -5.32 37.40
N LYS A 711 -34.08 -6.08 36.85
CA LYS A 711 -33.43 -7.20 37.57
C LYS A 711 -32.13 -6.81 38.28
N MET A 712 -31.50 -5.68 37.93
CA MET A 712 -30.21 -5.26 38.50
C MET A 712 -30.17 -3.75 38.85
N PRO A 713 -30.83 -3.33 39.94
CA PRO A 713 -31.00 -1.92 40.33
C PRO A 713 -29.73 -1.21 40.86
N TYR A 714 -28.58 -1.87 40.92
CA TYR A 714 -27.31 -1.28 41.38
C TYR A 714 -26.67 -0.34 40.33
N LEU A 715 -26.92 -0.56 39.05
CA LEU A 715 -26.28 0.18 37.95
C LEU A 715 -26.85 1.60 37.73
N THR A 716 -27.96 1.97 38.39
CA THR A 716 -28.62 3.28 38.26
C THR A 716 -28.11 4.34 39.25
N GLN A 717 -27.09 4.05 40.07
CA GLN A 717 -26.65 4.92 41.16
C GLN A 717 -25.70 6.08 40.77
N TYR A 718 -25.28 6.19 39.50
CA TYR A 718 -24.28 7.19 39.07
C TYR A 718 -24.86 8.39 38.28
N LYS A 719 -25.69 9.22 38.93
CA LYS A 719 -26.06 10.57 38.41
C LYS A 719 -26.30 11.59 39.52
N ARG A 720 -25.47 12.66 39.63
CA ARG A 720 -25.74 14.09 40.02
C ARG A 720 -24.51 14.96 39.68
N GLY A 721 -24.50 16.24 39.29
CA GLY A 721 -25.48 17.34 39.11
C GLY A 721 -24.89 18.43 38.16
N ILE A 722 -25.68 19.19 37.38
CA ILE A 722 -26.20 20.58 37.55
C ILE A 722 -25.13 21.69 37.64
N ASP A 723 -24.93 22.44 36.53
CA ASP A 723 -24.92 23.92 36.47
C ASP A 723 -24.52 24.42 35.06
N ASN A 724 -25.46 24.95 34.25
CA ASN A 724 -25.16 25.70 33.02
C ASN A 724 -26.37 26.55 32.56
N TRP A 725 -26.66 27.64 33.27
CA TRP A 725 -27.79 28.54 32.99
C TRP A 725 -27.66 29.39 31.71
N TRP A 726 -26.48 29.47 31.09
CA TRP A 726 -26.31 30.13 29.77
C TRP A 726 -26.93 29.32 28.61
N GLN A 727 -27.22 28.04 28.84
CA GLN A 727 -27.96 27.20 27.90
C GLN A 727 -29.39 27.68 27.72
N VAL A 728 -29.97 28.43 28.66
CA VAL A 728 -31.37 28.90 28.59
C VAL A 728 -31.59 29.84 27.40
N LEU A 729 -30.64 30.72 27.06
CA LEU A 729 -30.78 31.63 25.91
C LEU A 729 -30.61 30.92 24.56
N PHE A 730 -29.69 29.95 24.49
CA PHE A 730 -29.51 29.10 23.30
C PHE A 730 -30.71 28.14 23.10
N VAL A 731 -31.25 27.63 24.21
CA VAL A 731 -32.42 26.74 24.26
C VAL A 731 -33.69 27.49 23.85
N ILE A 732 -33.89 28.76 24.23
CA ILE A 732 -35.09 29.51 23.78
C ILE A 732 -35.12 29.64 22.24
N GLY A 733 -33.97 29.87 21.59
CA GLY A 733 -33.87 29.94 20.13
C GLY A 733 -34.08 28.58 19.43
N ALA A 734 -33.47 27.52 19.96
CA ALA A 734 -33.63 26.16 19.45
C ALA A 734 -35.05 25.60 19.69
N VAL A 735 -35.66 25.91 20.84
CA VAL A 735 -37.04 25.54 21.20
C VAL A 735 -38.04 26.33 20.37
N GLY A 736 -37.83 27.61 20.09
CA GLY A 736 -38.69 28.39 19.19
C GLY A 736 -38.75 27.79 17.77
N GLY A 737 -37.59 27.47 17.19
CA GLY A 737 -37.51 26.83 15.88
C GLY A 737 -38.10 25.41 15.86
N ALA A 738 -37.83 24.62 16.89
CA ALA A 738 -38.35 23.26 17.03
C ALA A 738 -39.86 23.23 17.34
N CYS A 739 -40.40 24.15 18.14
CA CYS A 739 -41.84 24.23 18.44
C CYS A 739 -42.65 24.69 17.22
N ILE A 740 -42.15 25.64 16.42
CA ILE A 740 -42.80 26.04 15.17
C ILE A 740 -42.79 24.87 14.17
N SER A 741 -41.68 24.13 14.09
CA SER A 741 -41.55 22.92 13.26
C SER A 741 -42.37 21.72 13.77
N ALA A 742 -42.57 21.58 15.09
CA ALA A 742 -43.26 20.45 15.72
C ALA A 742 -44.77 20.69 15.87
N ALA A 743 -45.22 21.95 16.03
CA ALA A 743 -46.62 22.33 15.99
C ALA A 743 -47.19 22.31 14.55
N SER A 744 -46.37 22.65 13.55
CA SER A 744 -46.73 22.52 12.13
C SER A 744 -46.77 21.07 11.62
N SER A 745 -46.21 20.12 12.38
CA SER A 745 -46.14 18.69 12.02
C SER A 745 -46.84 17.75 13.00
N SER A 746 -47.52 18.27 14.03
CA SER A 746 -48.29 17.50 15.03
C SER A 746 -47.52 16.37 15.72
N SER A 747 -46.20 16.54 15.91
CA SER A 747 -45.28 15.44 16.29
C SER A 747 -44.72 15.55 17.72
N LEU A 748 -45.22 16.49 18.53
CA LEU A 748 -44.74 16.70 19.89
C LEU A 748 -45.18 15.55 20.83
N GLY A 749 -44.26 14.68 21.23
CA GLY A 749 -44.46 13.69 22.32
C GLY A 749 -44.34 12.19 22.02
N ALA A 750 -43.88 11.76 20.84
CA ALA A 750 -43.98 10.35 20.41
C ALA A 750 -42.80 9.38 20.75
N ALA A 751 -42.18 9.54 21.94
CA ALA A 751 -41.20 8.62 22.56
C ALA A 751 -39.70 8.74 22.17
N GLY A 752 -38.80 8.36 23.10
CA GLY A 752 -37.36 8.67 23.05
C GLY A 752 -36.40 7.57 23.52
N GLY A 753 -35.09 7.88 23.43
CA GLY A 753 -33.97 7.17 24.07
C GLY A 753 -32.71 6.97 23.21
N ILE A 754 -31.67 7.81 23.41
CA ILE A 754 -30.19 7.62 23.35
C ILE A 754 -29.56 9.02 23.48
N THR A 755 -28.52 9.21 24.30
CA THR A 755 -27.72 10.46 24.28
C THR A 755 -26.58 10.36 23.24
N PRO A 756 -26.30 11.43 22.47
CA PRO A 756 -25.26 11.42 21.43
C PRO A 756 -23.85 11.02 21.91
N THR A 757 -23.53 11.24 23.19
CA THR A 757 -22.22 10.88 23.76
C THR A 757 -22.01 9.36 23.85
N ALA A 758 -23.06 8.58 24.12
CA ALA A 758 -22.97 7.11 24.16
C ALA A 758 -22.85 6.52 22.74
N ALA A 759 -23.55 7.11 21.76
CA ALA A 759 -23.40 6.77 20.35
C ALA A 759 -21.99 7.10 19.82
N PHE A 760 -21.39 8.20 20.30
CA PHE A 760 -20.03 8.60 19.95
C PHE A 760 -18.96 7.66 20.53
N VAL A 761 -19.02 7.32 21.83
CA VAL A 761 -18.03 6.41 22.46
C VAL A 761 -18.12 4.97 21.93
N GLY A 762 -19.33 4.47 21.67
CA GLY A 762 -19.52 3.15 21.03
C GLY A 762 -19.00 3.08 19.60
N GLY A 763 -19.15 4.17 18.83
CA GLY A 763 -18.55 4.30 17.50
C GLY A 763 -17.02 4.36 17.54
N VAL A 764 -16.44 5.05 18.53
CA VAL A 764 -14.99 5.16 18.73
C VAL A 764 -14.36 3.81 19.12
N LEU A 765 -14.99 3.03 20.01
CA LEU A 765 -14.48 1.72 20.43
C LEU A 765 -14.59 0.65 19.33
N MET A 766 -15.66 0.70 18.52
CA MET A 766 -15.82 -0.17 17.34
C MET A 766 -14.75 0.13 16.28
N LEU A 767 -14.43 1.41 16.05
CA LEU A 767 -13.37 1.84 15.14
C LEU A 767 -11.97 1.50 15.68
N TYR A 768 -11.76 1.55 17.00
CA TYR A 768 -10.52 1.12 17.65
C TYR A 768 -10.29 -0.39 17.53
N GLY A 769 -11.33 -1.20 17.73
CA GLY A 769 -11.27 -2.66 17.53
C GLY A 769 -11.00 -3.06 16.07
N ALA A 770 -11.60 -2.36 15.10
CA ALA A 770 -11.32 -2.55 13.67
C ALA A 770 -9.88 -2.15 13.29
N ARG A 771 -9.29 -1.19 14.01
CA ARG A 771 -7.93 -0.69 13.77
C ARG A 771 -6.86 -1.59 14.40
N MET A 772 -7.14 -2.19 15.56
CA MET A 772 -6.27 -3.22 16.16
C MET A 772 -6.22 -4.53 15.34
N ALA A 773 -7.23 -4.78 14.51
CA ALA A 773 -7.30 -5.93 13.59
C ALA A 773 -6.80 -5.62 12.16
N GLY A 774 -6.34 -4.39 11.87
CA GLY A 774 -5.64 -4.05 10.63
C GLY A 774 -6.47 -3.98 9.34
N GLY A 775 -7.78 -3.67 9.37
CA GLY A 775 -8.53 -3.46 8.12
C GLY A 775 -10.04 -3.22 8.25
N CYS A 776 -10.67 -2.82 7.13
CA CYS A 776 -12.12 -2.59 7.05
C CYS A 776 -12.94 -3.88 6.89
N THR A 777 -13.96 -4.05 7.73
CA THR A 777 -14.79 -5.26 7.85
C THR A 777 -15.65 -5.64 6.64
N SER A 778 -15.90 -4.78 5.65
CA SER A 778 -16.70 -5.17 4.46
C SER A 778 -15.92 -5.17 3.14
N GLY A 779 -14.99 -4.25 2.92
CA GLY A 779 -14.20 -4.21 1.68
C GLY A 779 -13.08 -5.26 1.63
N HIS A 780 -12.25 -5.32 2.67
CA HIS A 780 -11.18 -6.31 2.77
C HIS A 780 -11.69 -7.66 3.28
N GLY A 781 -12.69 -7.65 4.16
CA GLY A 781 -13.35 -8.85 4.66
C GLY A 781 -14.10 -9.63 3.58
N LEU A 782 -14.99 -9.00 2.78
CA LEU A 782 -15.77 -9.72 1.76
C LEU A 782 -14.99 -9.97 0.48
N SER A 783 -14.00 -9.13 0.14
CA SER A 783 -13.09 -9.42 -0.98
C SER A 783 -12.04 -10.45 -0.60
N GLY A 784 -11.45 -10.39 0.61
CA GLY A 784 -10.56 -11.43 1.15
C GLY A 784 -11.28 -12.73 1.54
N PHE A 785 -12.58 -12.67 1.83
CA PHE A 785 -13.46 -13.84 1.93
C PHE A 785 -13.87 -14.34 0.55
N GLY A 786 -14.18 -13.47 -0.42
CA GLY A 786 -14.36 -13.87 -1.83
C GLY A 786 -13.09 -14.49 -2.42
N LEU A 787 -11.92 -14.01 -2.01
CA LEU A 787 -10.58 -14.50 -2.35
C LEU A 787 -10.02 -15.51 -1.31
N MET A 788 -10.86 -15.89 -0.33
CA MET A 788 -10.66 -16.92 0.71
C MET A 788 -9.28 -16.97 1.40
N MET A 789 -8.73 -15.85 1.85
CA MET A 789 -7.57 -15.85 2.76
C MET A 789 -7.95 -16.52 4.09
N ALA A 790 -7.10 -17.41 4.64
CA ALA A 790 -7.43 -18.23 5.83
C ALA A 790 -7.92 -17.42 7.05
N LEU A 791 -7.28 -16.28 7.31
CA LEU A 791 -7.74 -15.33 8.33
C LEU A 791 -9.12 -14.75 7.98
N SER A 792 -9.43 -14.41 6.73
CA SER A 792 -10.76 -13.93 6.35
C SER A 792 -11.84 -15.02 6.41
N ALA A 793 -11.50 -16.26 6.06
CA ALA A 793 -12.40 -17.43 6.10
C ALA A 793 -12.72 -17.89 7.53
N VAL A 794 -11.85 -17.60 8.50
CA VAL A 794 -12.13 -17.77 9.94
C VAL A 794 -12.80 -16.52 10.50
N THR A 795 -12.28 -15.32 10.21
CA THR A 795 -12.75 -14.06 10.81
C THR A 795 -14.14 -13.65 10.34
N VAL A 796 -14.53 -13.83 9.08
CA VAL A 796 -15.88 -13.45 8.62
C VAL A 796 -16.94 -14.36 9.25
N PRO A 797 -16.84 -15.70 9.19
CA PRO A 797 -17.75 -16.58 9.92
C PRO A 797 -17.60 -16.47 11.43
N ALA A 798 -16.43 -16.24 12.02
CA ALA A 798 -16.26 -16.04 13.47
C ALA A 798 -16.76 -14.66 13.96
N MET A 799 -16.84 -13.65 13.10
CA MET A 799 -17.49 -12.37 13.41
C MET A 799 -19.01 -12.56 13.54
N PHE A 800 -19.62 -13.34 12.63
CA PHE A 800 -21.05 -13.68 12.71
C PHE A 800 -21.35 -14.79 13.73
N ALA A 801 -20.50 -15.81 13.84
CA ALA A 801 -20.62 -16.96 14.72
C ALA A 801 -20.16 -16.65 16.15
N GLY A 802 -19.24 -15.72 16.37
CA GLY A 802 -18.83 -15.24 17.70
C GLY A 802 -19.91 -14.40 18.36
N GLY A 803 -20.57 -13.53 17.60
CA GLY A 803 -21.81 -12.86 18.07
C GLY A 803 -22.93 -13.86 18.38
N THR A 804 -23.04 -14.93 17.59
CA THR A 804 -24.00 -16.02 17.80
C THR A 804 -23.65 -16.90 19.00
N ALA A 805 -22.38 -17.29 19.15
CA ALA A 805 -21.87 -18.18 20.20
C ALA A 805 -21.86 -17.51 21.56
N MET A 806 -21.55 -16.20 21.64
CA MET A 806 -21.67 -15.41 22.87
C MET A 806 -23.15 -15.29 23.29
N GLY A 807 -24.07 -15.09 22.34
CA GLY A 807 -25.51 -15.15 22.59
C GLY A 807 -25.97 -16.52 23.09
N PHE A 808 -25.37 -17.61 22.56
CA PHE A 808 -25.63 -18.98 23.02
C PHE A 808 -25.07 -19.25 24.42
N PHE A 809 -23.85 -18.81 24.71
CA PHE A 809 -23.16 -19.01 25.99
C PHE A 809 -23.89 -18.29 27.14
N ILE A 810 -24.40 -17.08 26.90
CA ILE A 810 -25.18 -16.31 27.87
C ILE A 810 -26.58 -16.91 28.07
N ARG A 811 -27.22 -17.44 27.00
CA ARG A 811 -28.50 -18.14 27.10
C ARG A 811 -28.38 -19.50 27.81
N TYR A 812 -27.26 -20.21 27.64
CA TYR A 812 -26.98 -21.47 28.34
C TYR A 812 -26.71 -21.26 29.84
N LEU A 813 -26.00 -20.18 30.21
CA LEU A 813 -25.80 -19.79 31.61
C LEU A 813 -27.08 -19.23 32.25
N GLY A 814 -28.02 -18.70 31.46
CA GLY A 814 -29.35 -18.28 31.91
C GLY A 814 -30.38 -19.40 32.10
N ASN A 815 -30.03 -20.67 31.82
CA ASN A 815 -30.93 -21.83 31.96
C ASN A 815 -30.48 -22.83 33.07
N VAL A 816 -29.45 -22.52 33.86
CA VAL A 816 -29.03 -23.32 35.04
C VAL A 816 -29.35 -22.60 36.38
N SER A 817 -30.21 -21.58 36.36
CA SER A 817 -30.74 -20.96 37.59
C SER A 817 -32.13 -20.37 37.39
#